data_AF-A0A233SM42-F1
#
_entry.id   AF-A0A233SM42-F1
#
_cell.length_a   1.000
_cell.length_b   1.000
_cell.length_c   1.000
_cell.angle_alpha   90.00
_cell.angle_beta   90.00
_cell.angle_gamma   90.00
#
_symmetry.space_group_name_H-M   'P 1'
#
loop_
_entity.id
_entity.type
_entity.pdbx_description
1 polymer ?
#
loop_
_entity_poly.entity_id
_entity_poly.type
_entity_poly.pdbx_seq_one_letter_code
_entity_poly.pdbx_strand_id
1 'polypeptide(L)'
;MTTPLPLRDSTEIQGDILAGFKKDYMTLLFLQFGDVTAARNWLAELIPTIATTQQVAAFNQKFHDARENSAGDDPKNLKATWVGVSLTYPGILFLTGKEKVFGDKPTGTIRAFVQGSAARAEALGDTGCNEPERWIFGSAQKPPIHAVLTIAADLKDDHDNELRRQTEAASRAGILIVHPQSGATLPGSRRGKEHFGFKDGVSEPDVRGFDVPVDDNGPGKVPAGQFVLGADGATAMPAGAPDWMKYGSFQVVRRLGQDVPGWWAQVNAELAKLREDEVVDGNTRSEWLAARLVGRWRCGASVAKFPDAAPPAGTKPDNDLSFRDDPHGVTTPLFSHLRKTAPRDGLVDKGELVDVEEFMDARRIIRRGIPYGAPFDPANDDGGGPDEPRGLLFVCYQADLARQFEFIQTDWVNDPNFPHDRDPMPGPDPMISGKLPDVTTGEVAFESRVNGNGDRKTTMLNFQPFVTTEGSVYAFAPSLTTLRGLSRGRLEGATSAGGQTGGQTGGQQTTTTTGGQTGQPQPVQPGPLDEILPWPDVDGRYWIFSGRTVRVAGTGTAEVEQLTTGADDRTGTLVDLGTDLSTWAAFAGVEKVDAILPVPDEQGLNGESSYWLFHTKGGTQVYRRVNIAHDARHTSRRIGDDQQLSRWNSFGGVTRVDAVLLVPDQLRDNGKSWYWLFHTTPQGQRYRLISIADGRMHSDVMERGDRDLTKWTSLQGVGKVDDFLYVPGRFRVGGQSWCWVLHEQQYRVISISDGAGHPDTRVRDSRPNAPWCRRG
;
A
#
# COMPACT_ATOMS: atom_id res chain seq x y z
N MET A 1 -29.48 12.71 -34.04
CA MET A 1 -28.04 12.65 -34.39
C MET A 1 -27.30 12.49 -33.07
N THR A 2 -26.55 11.40 -32.87
CA THR A 2 -25.79 11.19 -31.63
C THR A 2 -24.65 12.21 -31.54
N THR A 3 -24.61 13.00 -30.46
CA THR A 3 -23.49 13.91 -30.18
C THR A 3 -22.19 13.11 -30.19
N PRO A 4 -21.16 13.51 -30.97
CA PRO A 4 -19.89 12.79 -30.99
C PRO A 4 -19.26 12.80 -29.58
N LEU A 5 -18.74 11.65 -29.15
CA LEU A 5 -18.06 11.45 -27.86
C LEU A 5 -16.55 11.23 -28.09
N PRO A 6 -15.80 12.25 -28.56
CA PRO A 6 -14.44 12.08 -29.06
C PRO A 6 -13.46 11.55 -28.00
N LEU A 7 -13.72 11.78 -26.71
CA LEU A 7 -12.85 11.30 -25.63
C LEU A 7 -13.09 9.83 -25.30
N ARG A 8 -14.30 9.32 -25.57
CA ARG A 8 -14.66 7.92 -25.31
C ARG A 8 -13.86 6.96 -26.18
N ASP A 9 -13.51 7.38 -27.39
CA ASP A 9 -12.71 6.60 -28.34
C ASP A 9 -11.21 6.94 -28.28
N SER A 10 -10.76 7.66 -27.25
CA SER A 10 -9.36 8.07 -27.14
C SER A 10 -8.42 6.88 -26.90
N THR A 11 -7.41 6.78 -27.77
CA THR A 11 -6.27 5.85 -27.66
C THR A 11 -5.06 6.50 -26.98
N GLU A 12 -5.15 7.79 -26.62
CA GLU A 12 -4.05 8.55 -26.02
C GLU A 12 -4.21 8.73 -24.50
N ILE A 13 -5.44 8.69 -23.99
CA ILE A 13 -5.74 8.83 -22.55
C ILE A 13 -5.73 7.45 -21.89
N GLN A 14 -5.06 7.33 -20.75
CA GLN A 14 -5.07 6.09 -19.95
C GLN A 14 -6.47 5.84 -19.35
N GLY A 15 -6.91 4.58 -19.37
CA GLY A 15 -8.31 4.23 -19.16
C GLY A 15 -8.85 4.44 -17.75
N ASP A 16 -7.99 4.46 -16.74
CA ASP A 16 -8.43 4.67 -15.36
C ASP A 16 -8.89 6.13 -15.09
N ILE A 17 -8.43 7.08 -15.92
CA ILE A 17 -8.72 8.51 -15.77
C ILE A 17 -10.21 8.79 -16.00
N LEU A 18 -10.73 8.50 -17.19
CA LEU A 18 -12.14 8.79 -17.54
C LEU A 18 -13.04 7.57 -17.32
N ALA A 19 -12.71 6.43 -17.93
CA ALA A 19 -13.58 5.26 -17.91
C ALA A 19 -13.57 4.52 -16.56
N GLY A 20 -12.41 4.49 -15.90
CA GLY A 20 -12.19 3.78 -14.64
C GLY A 20 -12.06 2.27 -14.84
N PHE A 21 -11.04 1.66 -14.23
CA PHE A 21 -10.82 0.22 -14.34
C PHE A 21 -11.98 -0.60 -13.73
N LYS A 22 -12.56 -0.13 -12.62
CA LYS A 22 -13.75 -0.72 -11.97
C LYS A 22 -13.61 -2.24 -11.74
N LYS A 23 -12.53 -2.63 -11.04
CA LYS A 23 -12.15 -4.03 -10.81
C LYS A 23 -12.18 -4.40 -9.34
N ASP A 24 -12.34 -5.70 -9.07
CA ASP A 24 -12.46 -6.22 -7.71
C ASP A 24 -11.11 -6.36 -6.99
N TYR A 25 -10.00 -6.44 -7.74
CA TYR A 25 -8.64 -6.48 -7.19
C TYR A 25 -7.78 -5.39 -7.84
N MET A 26 -7.00 -4.67 -7.03
CA MET A 26 -6.05 -3.68 -7.52
C MET A 26 -4.76 -3.72 -6.69
N THR A 27 -3.61 -3.58 -7.33
CA THR A 27 -2.33 -3.31 -6.66
C THR A 27 -1.67 -2.09 -7.28
N LEU A 28 -1.21 -1.18 -6.42
CA LEU A 28 -0.30 -0.11 -6.81
C LEU A 28 1.13 -0.51 -6.44
N LEU A 29 2.02 -0.58 -7.43
CA LEU A 29 3.45 -0.71 -7.18
C LEU A 29 4.08 0.69 -7.20
N PHE A 30 4.63 1.11 -6.07
CA PHE A 30 5.42 2.33 -5.96
C PHE A 30 6.87 1.99 -6.32
N LEU A 31 7.35 2.54 -7.42
CA LEU A 31 8.61 2.14 -8.06
C LEU A 31 9.66 3.24 -7.97
N GLN A 32 10.90 2.85 -7.69
CA GLN A 32 12.09 3.69 -7.80
C GLN A 32 12.99 3.16 -8.90
N PHE A 33 13.35 4.03 -9.83
CA PHE A 33 14.29 3.70 -10.92
C PHE A 33 15.75 3.73 -10.45
N GLY A 34 16.55 2.74 -10.87
CA GLY A 34 17.98 2.66 -10.59
C GLY A 34 18.87 3.14 -11.74
N ASP A 35 18.69 2.59 -12.94
CA ASP A 35 19.40 3.00 -14.16
C ASP A 35 18.44 3.64 -15.18
N VAL A 36 18.85 4.75 -15.79
CA VAL A 36 18.01 5.51 -16.73
C VAL A 36 17.73 4.74 -18.02
N THR A 37 18.67 3.96 -18.53
CA THR A 37 18.50 3.19 -19.76
C THR A 37 17.57 2.00 -19.52
N ALA A 38 17.78 1.28 -18.42
CA ALA A 38 16.92 0.19 -18.01
C ALA A 38 15.48 0.66 -17.72
N ALA A 39 15.31 1.78 -17.03
CA ALA A 39 13.97 2.35 -16.76
C ALA A 39 13.24 2.78 -18.04
N ARG A 40 13.97 3.35 -19.01
CA ARG A 40 13.43 3.70 -20.34
C ARG A 40 13.01 2.46 -21.12
N ASN A 41 13.82 1.40 -21.10
CA ASN A 41 13.50 0.13 -21.76
C ASN A 41 12.27 -0.54 -21.12
N TRP A 42 12.22 -0.58 -19.78
CA TRP A 42 11.04 -1.06 -19.04
C TRP A 42 9.79 -0.26 -19.42
N LEU A 43 9.88 1.06 -19.49
CA LEU A 43 8.75 1.89 -19.91
C LEU A 43 8.33 1.58 -21.36
N ALA A 44 9.29 1.36 -22.26
CA ALA A 44 9.01 0.96 -23.64
C ALA A 44 8.27 -0.39 -23.72
N GLU A 45 8.65 -1.36 -22.89
CA GLU A 45 8.00 -2.67 -22.79
C GLU A 45 6.61 -2.60 -22.15
N LEU A 46 6.40 -1.66 -21.21
CA LEU A 46 5.13 -1.47 -20.52
C LEU A 46 4.07 -0.80 -21.41
N ILE A 47 4.45 0.18 -22.24
CA ILE A 47 3.50 1.00 -23.02
C ILE A 47 2.44 0.19 -23.78
N PRO A 48 2.76 -0.92 -24.48
CA PRO A 48 1.77 -1.72 -25.19
C PRO A 48 0.72 -2.41 -24.30
N THR A 49 1.00 -2.57 -22.99
CA THR A 49 0.08 -3.22 -22.05
C THR A 49 -0.83 -2.22 -21.31
N ILE A 50 -0.57 -0.91 -21.45
CA ILE A 50 -1.36 0.13 -20.81
C ILE A 50 -2.75 0.22 -21.44
N ALA A 51 -3.77 0.13 -20.59
CA ALA A 51 -5.15 0.22 -21.01
C ALA A 51 -5.54 1.66 -21.35
N THR A 52 -6.16 1.87 -22.51
CA THR A 52 -6.65 3.19 -22.96
C THR A 52 -8.11 3.43 -22.57
N THR A 53 -8.55 4.70 -22.57
CA THR A 53 -9.95 5.06 -22.36
C THR A 53 -10.88 4.34 -23.33
N GLN A 54 -10.51 4.23 -24.61
CA GLN A 54 -11.28 3.47 -25.60
C GLN A 54 -11.51 2.01 -25.17
N GLN A 55 -10.45 1.31 -24.78
CA GLN A 55 -10.53 -0.11 -24.41
C GLN A 55 -11.40 -0.31 -23.17
N VAL A 56 -11.17 0.51 -22.14
CA VAL A 56 -11.88 0.40 -20.86
C VAL A 56 -13.34 0.84 -21.00
N ALA A 57 -13.64 1.92 -21.74
CA ALA A 57 -15.00 2.37 -21.98
C ALA A 57 -15.82 1.33 -22.77
N ALA A 58 -15.23 0.72 -23.81
CA ALA A 58 -15.87 -0.33 -24.58
C ALA A 58 -16.16 -1.58 -23.73
N PHE A 59 -15.24 -1.97 -22.85
CA PHE A 59 -15.47 -3.07 -21.91
C PHE A 59 -16.57 -2.73 -20.91
N ASN A 60 -16.52 -1.55 -20.30
CA ASN A 60 -17.48 -1.10 -19.29
C ASN A 60 -18.91 -1.04 -19.87
N GLN A 61 -19.07 -0.59 -21.12
CA GLN A 61 -20.37 -0.62 -21.80
C GLN A 61 -20.90 -2.05 -21.95
N LYS A 62 -20.07 -2.97 -22.48
CA LYS A 62 -20.48 -4.38 -22.64
C LYS A 62 -20.83 -5.03 -21.31
N PHE A 63 -20.08 -4.72 -20.25
CA PHE A 63 -20.34 -5.23 -18.91
C PHE A 63 -21.68 -4.70 -18.38
N HIS A 64 -21.94 -3.39 -18.53
CA HIS A 64 -23.19 -2.76 -18.15
C HIS A 64 -24.38 -3.40 -18.86
N ASP A 65 -24.34 -3.49 -20.20
CA ASP A 65 -25.43 -4.05 -21.00
C ASP A 65 -25.70 -5.52 -20.63
N ALA A 66 -24.65 -6.31 -20.39
CA ALA A 66 -24.80 -7.70 -19.96
C ALA A 66 -25.42 -7.82 -18.55
N ARG A 67 -25.09 -6.90 -17.64
CA ARG A 67 -25.64 -6.83 -16.30
C ARG A 67 -27.11 -6.41 -16.30
N GLU A 68 -27.49 -5.43 -17.12
CA GLU A 68 -28.89 -5.04 -17.29
C GLU A 68 -29.73 -6.21 -17.84
N ASN A 69 -29.22 -6.92 -18.85
CA ASN A 69 -29.88 -8.08 -19.43
C ASN A 69 -30.01 -9.28 -18.47
N SER A 70 -29.24 -9.30 -17.39
CA SER A 70 -29.29 -10.34 -16.35
C SER A 70 -29.92 -9.84 -15.04
N ALA A 71 -30.73 -8.77 -15.11
CA ALA A 71 -31.45 -8.20 -13.98
C ALA A 71 -30.55 -7.79 -12.79
N GLY A 72 -29.29 -7.44 -13.07
CA GLY A 72 -28.36 -6.91 -12.07
C GLY A 72 -27.23 -7.86 -11.66
N ASP A 73 -27.22 -9.11 -12.15
CA ASP A 73 -26.14 -10.07 -11.91
C ASP A 73 -24.87 -9.70 -12.69
N ASP A 74 -23.70 -9.88 -12.07
CA ASP A 74 -22.44 -9.60 -12.76
C ASP A 74 -22.17 -10.68 -13.83
N PRO A 75 -21.82 -10.30 -15.08
CA PRO A 75 -21.57 -11.25 -16.16
C PRO A 75 -20.39 -12.17 -15.84
N LYS A 76 -20.63 -13.48 -15.89
CA LYS A 76 -19.62 -14.51 -15.54
C LYS A 76 -18.43 -14.54 -16.50
N ASN A 77 -18.65 -14.28 -17.79
CA ASN A 77 -17.63 -14.43 -18.85
C ASN A 77 -16.98 -13.11 -19.29
N LEU A 78 -17.36 -11.97 -18.70
CA LEU A 78 -16.71 -10.68 -18.97
C LEU A 78 -15.76 -10.38 -17.82
N LYS A 79 -14.47 -10.61 -18.08
CA LYS A 79 -13.35 -10.35 -17.16
C LYS A 79 -12.23 -9.64 -17.92
N ALA A 80 -11.55 -8.72 -17.25
CA ALA A 80 -10.43 -7.98 -17.80
C ALA A 80 -9.37 -7.73 -16.74
N THR A 81 -8.13 -7.59 -17.23
CA THR A 81 -6.98 -7.08 -16.48
C THR A 81 -6.52 -5.80 -17.15
N TRP A 82 -6.32 -4.76 -16.36
CA TRP A 82 -5.90 -3.45 -16.82
C TRP A 82 -4.61 -3.01 -16.12
N VAL A 83 -3.76 -2.32 -16.89
CA VAL A 83 -2.52 -1.74 -16.40
C VAL A 83 -2.51 -0.25 -16.74
N GLY A 84 -2.05 0.57 -15.81
CA GLY A 84 -1.84 2.01 -15.98
C GLY A 84 -0.57 2.46 -15.27
N VAL A 85 -0.01 3.61 -15.66
CA VAL A 85 1.20 4.14 -15.03
C VAL A 85 1.14 5.66 -14.89
N SER A 86 1.54 6.14 -13.72
CA SER A 86 1.75 7.55 -13.44
C SER A 86 3.19 7.79 -13.01
N LEU A 87 3.71 8.98 -13.31
CA LEU A 87 5.08 9.38 -13.00
C LEU A 87 5.08 10.56 -12.04
N THR A 88 5.89 10.49 -10.99
CA THR A 88 6.12 11.63 -10.11
C THR A 88 7.06 12.63 -10.78
N TYR A 89 7.15 13.85 -10.27
CA TYR A 89 8.11 14.83 -10.80
C TYR A 89 9.56 14.32 -10.79
N PRO A 90 10.08 13.73 -9.68
CA PRO A 90 11.39 13.07 -9.69
C PRO A 90 11.54 11.99 -10.77
N GLY A 91 10.50 11.18 -11.00
CA GLY A 91 10.53 10.15 -12.04
C GLY A 91 10.64 10.71 -13.46
N ILE A 92 9.97 11.83 -13.74
CA ILE A 92 10.08 12.53 -15.03
C ILE A 92 11.50 13.11 -15.22
N LEU A 93 12.08 13.72 -14.19
CA LEU A 93 13.48 14.19 -14.25
C LEU A 93 14.43 13.03 -14.50
N PHE A 94 14.25 11.91 -13.78
CA PHE A 94 15.06 10.71 -13.95
C PHE A 94 15.02 10.17 -15.38
N LEU A 95 13.81 9.99 -15.94
CA LEU A 95 13.65 9.47 -17.30
C LEU A 95 14.17 10.43 -18.38
N THR A 96 14.14 11.74 -18.15
CA THR A 96 14.62 12.72 -19.14
C THR A 96 16.11 13.03 -18.99
N GLY A 97 16.70 12.78 -17.81
CA GLY A 97 18.06 13.20 -17.48
C GLY A 97 18.22 14.72 -17.38
N LYS A 98 17.10 15.46 -17.28
CA LYS A 98 17.09 16.92 -17.17
C LYS A 98 17.10 17.34 -15.70
N GLU A 99 17.75 18.46 -15.39
CA GLU A 99 17.68 19.08 -14.06
C GLU A 99 16.29 19.68 -13.76
N LYS A 100 15.60 20.17 -14.79
CA LYS A 100 14.25 20.73 -14.71
C LYS A 100 13.49 20.55 -16.02
N VAL A 101 12.16 20.41 -15.91
CA VAL A 101 11.24 20.31 -17.07
C VAL A 101 10.15 21.40 -17.08
N PHE A 102 10.13 22.24 -16.05
CA PHE A 102 9.26 23.42 -15.92
C PHE A 102 10.12 24.68 -15.75
N GLY A 103 9.49 25.86 -15.83
CA GLY A 103 10.16 27.15 -15.58
C GLY A 103 10.62 27.30 -14.13
N ASP A 104 11.47 28.30 -13.86
CA ASP A 104 12.17 28.47 -12.57
C ASP A 104 11.24 28.74 -11.37
N LYS A 105 10.03 29.23 -11.63
CA LYS A 105 9.05 29.58 -10.60
C LYS A 105 7.70 28.98 -10.99
N PRO A 106 7.52 27.66 -10.86
CA PRO A 106 6.23 27.04 -11.11
C PRO A 106 5.20 27.60 -10.11
N THR A 107 3.97 27.75 -10.56
CA THR A 107 2.83 28.24 -9.76
C THR A 107 1.66 27.26 -9.84
N GLY A 108 0.66 27.44 -8.98
CA GLY A 108 -0.57 26.63 -8.97
C GLY A 108 -0.31 25.13 -8.96
N THR A 109 -1.05 24.38 -9.79
CA THR A 109 -0.93 22.92 -9.92
C THR A 109 0.48 22.44 -10.24
N ILE A 110 1.23 23.16 -11.07
CA ILE A 110 2.61 22.76 -11.43
C ILE A 110 3.52 22.86 -10.21
N ARG A 111 3.35 23.89 -9.37
CA ARG A 111 4.09 23.99 -8.11
C ARG A 111 3.75 22.82 -7.18
N ALA A 112 2.46 22.52 -7.00
CA ALA A 112 2.01 21.42 -6.15
C ALA A 112 2.61 20.07 -6.62
N PHE A 113 2.57 19.81 -7.93
CA PHE A 113 3.16 18.60 -8.52
C PHE A 113 4.69 18.51 -8.35
N VAL A 114 5.41 19.63 -8.56
CA VAL A 114 6.86 19.70 -8.38
C VAL A 114 7.27 19.47 -6.93
N GLN A 115 6.51 20.05 -5.98
CA GLN A 115 6.76 19.90 -4.55
C GLN A 115 6.45 18.49 -4.04
N GLY A 116 5.42 17.83 -4.59
CA GLY A 116 4.92 16.55 -4.12
C GLY A 116 4.12 16.66 -2.81
N SER A 117 3.35 15.62 -2.47
CA SER A 117 2.40 15.66 -1.35
C SER A 117 3.04 15.86 0.02
N ALA A 118 4.24 15.33 0.28
CA ALA A 118 4.89 15.47 1.59
C ALA A 118 5.15 16.95 1.95
N ALA A 119 5.57 17.77 0.97
CA ALA A 119 5.77 19.20 1.18
C ALA A 119 4.45 20.00 1.28
N ARG A 120 3.31 19.36 1.02
CA ARG A 120 1.96 19.92 1.10
C ARG A 120 1.20 19.43 2.34
N ALA A 121 1.75 18.46 3.07
CA ALA A 121 1.11 17.74 4.16
C ALA A 121 0.48 18.64 5.23
N GLU A 122 1.24 19.62 5.73
CA GLU A 122 0.74 20.56 6.74
C GLU A 122 -0.53 21.28 6.27
N ALA A 123 -0.55 21.79 5.05
CA ALA A 123 -1.73 22.45 4.48
C ALA A 123 -2.93 21.48 4.36
N LEU A 124 -2.66 20.21 4.02
CA LEU A 124 -3.67 19.15 3.92
C LEU A 124 -4.19 18.66 5.28
N GLY A 125 -3.65 19.16 6.40
CA GLY A 125 -4.01 18.72 7.74
C GLY A 125 -3.30 17.43 8.19
N ASP A 126 -2.27 17.01 7.45
CA ASP A 126 -1.45 15.85 7.78
C ASP A 126 -0.39 16.21 8.84
N THR A 127 -0.85 16.36 10.08
CA THR A 127 0.01 16.63 11.25
C THR A 127 -0.15 15.55 12.34
N GLY A 128 0.78 15.51 13.28
CA GLY A 128 0.73 14.56 14.40
C GLY A 128 0.81 13.11 13.93
N CYS A 129 -0.23 12.31 14.15
CA CYS A 129 -0.26 10.92 13.68
C CYS A 129 -0.26 10.79 12.14
N ASN A 130 -0.61 11.85 11.42
CA ASN A 130 -0.68 11.89 9.96
C ASN A 130 0.59 12.45 9.29
N GLU A 131 1.60 12.88 10.06
CA GLU A 131 2.75 13.61 9.52
C GLU A 131 3.60 12.74 8.56
N PRO A 132 4.24 13.34 7.53
CA PRO A 132 5.00 12.59 6.53
C PRO A 132 6.08 11.65 7.09
N GLU A 133 6.67 11.98 8.24
CA GLU A 133 7.67 11.16 8.90
C GLU A 133 7.13 9.78 9.31
N ARG A 134 5.81 9.66 9.53
CA ARG A 134 5.13 8.40 9.86
C ARG A 134 4.64 7.64 8.65
N TRP A 135 4.69 8.25 7.46
CA TRP A 135 4.23 7.60 6.25
C TRP A 135 5.11 6.40 5.88
N ILE A 136 4.48 5.33 5.44
CA ILE A 136 5.17 4.12 4.97
C ILE A 136 5.77 4.31 3.57
N PHE A 137 5.28 5.28 2.79
CA PHE A 137 5.82 5.69 1.50
C PHE A 137 5.54 7.17 1.19
N GLY A 138 6.28 7.76 0.24
CA GLY A 138 5.99 9.09 -0.30
C GLY A 138 6.49 10.27 0.55
N SER A 139 7.19 10.01 1.65
CA SER A 139 7.89 11.03 2.44
C SER A 139 9.37 11.14 2.08
N ALA A 140 9.99 12.27 2.43
CA ALA A 140 11.39 12.54 2.13
C ALA A 140 12.39 11.60 2.84
N GLN A 141 11.93 10.90 3.89
CA GLN A 141 12.74 9.92 4.63
C GLN A 141 12.66 8.51 4.02
N LYS A 142 11.77 8.29 3.04
CA LYS A 142 11.62 7.01 2.33
C LYS A 142 12.30 7.09 0.97
N PRO A 143 12.61 5.94 0.34
CA PRO A 143 13.11 5.93 -1.03
C PRO A 143 12.16 6.72 -1.98
N PRO A 144 12.70 7.57 -2.87
CA PRO A 144 11.87 8.39 -3.74
C PRO A 144 11.08 7.52 -4.70
N ILE A 145 9.79 7.82 -4.82
CA ILE A 145 8.90 7.16 -5.77
C ILE A 145 9.04 7.89 -7.10
N HIS A 146 9.39 7.17 -8.15
CA HIS A 146 9.49 7.68 -9.53
C HIS A 146 8.23 7.35 -10.35
N ALA A 147 7.63 6.19 -10.12
CA ALA A 147 6.41 5.78 -10.81
C ALA A 147 5.43 5.06 -9.88
N VAL A 148 4.14 5.14 -10.23
CA VAL A 148 3.07 4.35 -9.64
C VAL A 148 2.49 3.50 -10.75
N LEU A 149 2.67 2.18 -10.66
CA LEU A 149 2.08 1.22 -11.60
C LEU A 149 0.78 0.68 -11.01
N THR A 150 -0.34 0.91 -11.69
CA THR A 150 -1.65 0.39 -11.32
C THR A 150 -1.91 -0.91 -12.07
N ILE A 151 -2.21 -1.98 -11.35
CA ILE A 151 -2.63 -3.27 -11.91
C ILE A 151 -3.99 -3.60 -11.32
N ALA A 152 -5.00 -3.86 -12.15
CA ALA A 152 -6.35 -4.14 -11.67
C ALA A 152 -7.01 -5.26 -12.47
N ALA A 153 -7.69 -6.20 -11.81
CA ALA A 153 -8.41 -7.27 -12.51
C ALA A 153 -9.69 -7.71 -11.78
N ASP A 154 -10.63 -8.29 -12.54
CA ASP A 154 -11.87 -8.83 -11.99
C ASP A 154 -11.64 -10.12 -11.19
N LEU A 155 -10.66 -10.94 -11.60
CA LEU A 155 -10.32 -12.21 -10.95
C LEU A 155 -9.00 -12.10 -10.20
N LYS A 156 -8.93 -12.72 -9.02
CA LYS A 156 -7.73 -12.74 -8.19
C LYS A 156 -6.54 -13.36 -8.93
N ASP A 157 -6.75 -14.49 -9.61
CA ASP A 157 -5.68 -15.19 -10.31
C ASP A 157 -5.14 -14.38 -11.49
N ASP A 158 -6.00 -13.69 -12.24
CA ASP A 158 -5.59 -12.81 -13.33
C ASP A 158 -4.78 -11.62 -12.81
N HIS A 159 -5.23 -11.01 -11.71
CA HIS A 159 -4.50 -9.96 -11.01
C HIS A 159 -3.13 -10.44 -10.54
N ASP A 160 -3.05 -11.57 -9.82
CA ASP A 160 -1.81 -12.10 -9.27
C ASP A 160 -0.83 -12.50 -10.40
N ASN A 161 -1.34 -12.99 -11.52
CA ASN A 161 -0.53 -13.31 -12.70
C ASN A 161 0.05 -12.06 -13.36
N GLU A 162 -0.73 -10.99 -13.51
CA GLU A 162 -0.23 -9.71 -14.04
C GLU A 162 0.73 -9.03 -13.07
N LEU A 163 0.41 -9.03 -11.77
CA LEU A 163 1.29 -8.52 -10.72
C LEU A 163 2.67 -9.20 -10.76
N ARG A 164 2.69 -10.53 -10.93
CA ARG A 164 3.93 -11.29 -11.10
C ARG A 164 4.70 -10.86 -12.34
N ARG A 165 4.04 -10.81 -13.51
CA ARG A 165 4.65 -10.37 -14.78
C ARG A 165 5.31 -8.99 -14.65
N GLN A 166 4.62 -8.05 -14.02
CA GLN A 166 5.12 -6.68 -13.86
C GLN A 166 6.21 -6.56 -12.80
N THR A 167 6.12 -7.33 -11.71
CA THR A 167 7.19 -7.42 -10.70
C THR A 167 8.47 -7.98 -11.29
N GLU A 168 8.38 -9.05 -12.09
CA GLU A 168 9.52 -9.62 -12.81
C GLU A 168 10.10 -8.63 -13.83
N ALA A 169 9.26 -7.90 -14.57
CA ALA A 169 9.71 -6.88 -15.52
C ALA A 169 10.45 -5.73 -14.81
N ALA A 170 9.94 -5.24 -13.68
CA ALA A 170 10.61 -4.25 -12.86
C ALA A 170 11.95 -4.77 -12.32
N SER A 171 11.98 -6.00 -11.81
CA SER A 171 13.20 -6.64 -11.29
C SER A 171 14.28 -6.80 -12.37
N ARG A 172 13.93 -7.28 -13.59
CA ARG A 172 14.86 -7.37 -14.73
C ARG A 172 15.46 -6.03 -15.13
N ALA A 173 14.71 -4.94 -14.94
CA ALA A 173 15.15 -3.58 -15.21
C ALA A 173 15.90 -2.92 -14.04
N GLY A 174 16.13 -3.64 -12.92
CA GLY A 174 16.77 -3.09 -11.73
C GLY A 174 15.94 -1.98 -11.05
N ILE A 175 14.61 -2.01 -11.22
CA ILE A 175 13.67 -1.08 -10.60
C ILE A 175 13.30 -1.63 -9.21
N LEU A 176 13.49 -0.81 -8.18
CA LEU A 176 13.10 -1.15 -6.81
C LEU A 176 11.60 -0.94 -6.62
N ILE A 177 10.93 -1.95 -6.09
CA ILE A 177 9.55 -1.81 -5.57
C ILE A 177 9.68 -1.28 -4.14
N VAL A 178 9.42 0.02 -3.97
CA VAL A 178 9.49 0.71 -2.67
C VAL A 178 8.37 0.23 -1.76
N HIS A 179 7.16 0.13 -2.30
CA HIS A 179 5.99 -0.38 -1.58
C HIS A 179 5.01 -1.02 -2.56
N PRO A 180 4.54 -2.25 -2.32
CA PRO A 180 3.37 -2.80 -2.97
C PRO A 180 2.12 -2.53 -2.10
N GLN A 181 1.13 -1.82 -2.65
CA GLN A 181 -0.15 -1.60 -1.97
C GLN A 181 -1.26 -2.37 -2.67
N SER A 182 -1.67 -3.48 -2.07
CA SER A 182 -2.85 -4.24 -2.51
C SER A 182 -4.15 -3.65 -1.95
N GLY A 183 -5.20 -3.75 -2.74
CA GLY A 183 -6.56 -3.39 -2.40
C GLY A 183 -7.55 -4.32 -3.09
N ALA A 184 -8.71 -4.49 -2.49
CA ALA A 184 -9.75 -5.36 -3.00
C ALA A 184 -11.13 -4.85 -2.58
N THR A 185 -12.13 -5.13 -3.41
CA THR A 185 -13.53 -4.96 -3.01
C THR A 185 -13.81 -5.85 -1.79
N LEU A 186 -14.47 -5.30 -0.77
CA LEU A 186 -14.83 -6.09 0.41
C LEU A 186 -15.78 -7.25 0.06
N PRO A 187 -15.68 -8.40 0.73
CA PRO A 187 -16.47 -9.59 0.40
C PRO A 187 -17.94 -9.49 0.86
N GLY A 188 -18.78 -10.38 0.33
CA GLY A 188 -20.15 -10.59 0.79
C GLY A 188 -21.04 -9.34 0.71
N SER A 189 -21.82 -9.09 1.76
CA SER A 189 -22.75 -7.94 1.87
C SER A 189 -22.04 -6.58 1.97
N ARG A 190 -20.70 -6.59 2.09
CA ARG A 190 -19.86 -5.39 2.10
C ARG A 190 -19.34 -5.00 0.72
N ARG A 191 -19.67 -5.77 -0.32
CA ARG A 191 -19.26 -5.48 -1.70
C ARG A 191 -19.65 -4.06 -2.14
N GLY A 192 -18.65 -3.30 -2.57
CA GLY A 192 -18.79 -1.90 -2.99
C GLY A 192 -19.08 -0.93 -1.85
N LYS A 193 -18.76 -1.30 -0.60
CA LYS A 193 -18.75 -0.42 0.57
C LYS A 193 -17.30 -0.22 1.05
N GLU A 194 -17.06 0.88 1.74
CA GLU A 194 -15.82 1.10 2.49
C GLU A 194 -15.90 0.52 3.93
N HIS A 195 -14.83 0.68 4.72
CA HIS A 195 -14.68 -0.03 6.01
C HIS A 195 -15.56 0.51 7.15
N PHE A 196 -16.04 1.75 7.12
CA PHE A 196 -17.11 2.19 8.02
C PHE A 196 -18.47 1.59 7.63
N GLY A 197 -18.58 1.05 6.42
CA GLY A 197 -19.71 0.27 5.94
C GLY A 197 -20.68 1.03 5.04
N PHE A 198 -20.24 2.10 4.38
CA PHE A 198 -21.04 2.91 3.47
C PHE A 198 -20.76 2.58 2.01
N LYS A 199 -21.81 2.57 1.19
CA LYS A 199 -21.68 2.43 -0.26
C LYS A 199 -20.83 3.56 -0.82
N ASP A 200 -19.73 3.21 -1.48
CA ASP A 200 -18.84 4.16 -2.15
C ASP A 200 -19.04 4.10 -3.68
N GLY A 201 -18.52 5.09 -4.40
CA GLY A 201 -18.57 5.20 -5.85
C GLY A 201 -19.94 5.57 -6.42
N VAL A 202 -20.82 6.18 -5.62
CA VAL A 202 -22.18 6.57 -6.04
C VAL A 202 -22.19 7.87 -6.86
N SER A 203 -21.43 8.88 -6.43
CA SER A 203 -21.40 10.20 -7.07
C SER A 203 -20.07 10.40 -7.78
N GLU A 204 -20.03 10.11 -9.07
CA GLU A 204 -18.95 10.50 -9.98
C GLU A 204 -19.47 11.58 -10.93
N PRO A 205 -18.65 12.55 -11.36
CA PRO A 205 -19.06 13.56 -12.31
C PRO A 205 -19.25 12.96 -13.70
N ASP A 206 -20.35 13.28 -14.37
CA ASP A 206 -20.51 12.99 -15.80
C ASP A 206 -19.69 13.98 -16.63
N VAL A 207 -18.89 13.45 -17.55
CA VAL A 207 -17.88 14.21 -18.29
C VAL A 207 -18.36 14.52 -19.71
N ARG A 208 -18.30 15.80 -20.08
CA ARG A 208 -18.66 16.28 -21.41
C ARG A 208 -17.74 15.66 -22.47
N GLY A 209 -18.32 15.17 -23.56
CA GLY A 209 -17.56 14.53 -24.65
C GLY A 209 -17.07 13.10 -24.36
N PHE A 210 -17.39 12.54 -23.18
CA PHE A 210 -17.10 11.14 -22.81
C PHE A 210 -18.37 10.35 -22.46
N ASP A 211 -19.20 10.87 -21.55
CA ASP A 211 -20.41 10.18 -21.09
C ASP A 211 -21.59 10.41 -22.05
N VAL A 212 -22.41 9.37 -22.22
CA VAL A 212 -23.62 9.43 -23.06
C VAL A 212 -24.67 10.29 -22.35
N PRO A 213 -25.38 11.21 -23.04
CA PRO A 213 -26.49 11.92 -22.42
C PRO A 213 -27.59 10.93 -22.02
N VAL A 214 -27.96 10.90 -20.75
CA VAL A 214 -29.05 10.04 -20.25
C VAL A 214 -30.39 10.78 -20.35
N ASP A 215 -30.39 12.11 -20.15
CA ASP A 215 -31.56 12.98 -20.17
C ASP A 215 -31.13 14.46 -20.35
N ASP A 216 -31.95 15.31 -20.97
CA ASP A 216 -31.72 16.77 -21.05
C ASP A 216 -31.90 17.50 -19.70
N ASN A 217 -32.37 16.81 -18.65
CA ASN A 217 -32.69 17.35 -17.32
C ASN A 217 -31.76 16.87 -16.19
N GLY A 218 -30.70 16.11 -16.49
CA GLY A 218 -29.68 15.73 -15.50
C GLY A 218 -28.78 16.92 -15.11
N PRO A 219 -28.02 16.84 -14.00
CA PRO A 219 -27.01 17.85 -13.68
C PRO A 219 -26.07 18.05 -14.87
N GLY A 220 -25.67 19.30 -15.13
CA GLY A 220 -24.80 19.67 -16.24
C GLY A 220 -23.51 18.82 -16.27
N LYS A 221 -23.11 18.39 -17.46
CA LYS A 221 -21.86 17.64 -17.64
C LYS A 221 -20.66 18.56 -17.44
N VAL A 222 -19.75 18.10 -16.60
CA VAL A 222 -18.51 18.82 -16.26
C VAL A 222 -17.61 18.85 -17.50
N PRO A 223 -16.98 19.99 -17.84
CA PRO A 223 -16.00 20.08 -18.92
C PRO A 223 -14.86 19.07 -18.73
N ALA A 224 -14.44 18.40 -19.80
CA ALA A 224 -13.40 17.37 -19.72
C ALA A 224 -12.04 17.93 -19.31
N GLY A 225 -11.79 19.21 -19.59
CA GLY A 225 -10.62 19.96 -19.17
C GLY A 225 -10.41 20.02 -17.66
N GLN A 226 -11.44 19.72 -16.86
CA GLN A 226 -11.31 19.60 -15.40
C GLN A 226 -10.62 18.29 -14.98
N PHE A 227 -10.55 17.28 -15.85
CA PHE A 227 -9.96 15.98 -15.53
C PHE A 227 -8.78 15.65 -16.43
N VAL A 228 -8.79 16.11 -17.69
CA VAL A 228 -7.80 15.79 -18.71
C VAL A 228 -7.24 17.09 -19.31
N LEU A 229 -5.94 17.29 -19.16
CA LEU A 229 -5.27 18.52 -19.61
C LEU A 229 -5.42 18.70 -21.12
N GLY A 230 -5.97 19.84 -21.53
CA GLY A 230 -6.13 20.21 -22.94
C GLY A 230 -7.28 19.53 -23.68
N ALA A 231 -8.16 18.78 -22.99
CA ALA A 231 -9.30 18.10 -23.62
C ALA A 231 -10.32 19.06 -24.27
N ASP A 232 -10.51 20.25 -23.70
CA ASP A 232 -11.39 21.29 -24.24
C ASP A 232 -10.67 22.32 -25.14
N GLY A 233 -9.44 22.00 -25.58
CA GLY A 233 -8.60 22.87 -26.41
C GLY A 233 -7.43 23.52 -25.66
N ALA A 234 -6.53 24.19 -26.40
CA ALA A 234 -5.26 24.71 -25.87
C ALA A 234 -5.42 25.82 -24.81
N THR A 235 -6.53 26.57 -24.83
CA THR A 235 -6.85 27.61 -23.84
C THR A 235 -7.23 27.05 -22.46
N ALA A 236 -7.43 25.74 -22.34
CA ALA A 236 -7.79 25.04 -21.10
C ALA A 236 -6.58 24.43 -20.35
N MET A 237 -5.34 24.69 -20.79
CA MET A 237 -4.14 24.21 -20.08
C MET A 237 -3.87 25.08 -18.84
N PRO A 238 -3.50 24.48 -17.69
CA PRO A 238 -3.04 25.25 -16.54
C PRO A 238 -1.83 26.14 -16.87
N ALA A 239 -1.73 27.30 -16.22
CA ALA A 239 -0.61 28.21 -16.44
C ALA A 239 0.74 27.52 -16.17
N GLY A 240 1.66 27.60 -17.13
CA GLY A 240 2.97 26.97 -17.05
C GLY A 240 2.99 25.46 -17.37
N ALA A 241 1.84 24.86 -17.71
CA ALA A 241 1.77 23.48 -18.18
C ALA A 241 2.23 23.37 -19.66
N PRO A 242 3.29 22.61 -19.96
CA PRO A 242 3.79 22.41 -21.32
C PRO A 242 2.93 21.44 -22.14
N ASP A 243 3.05 21.50 -23.47
CA ASP A 243 2.25 20.71 -24.42
C ASP A 243 2.36 19.18 -24.25
N TRP A 244 3.48 18.67 -23.72
CA TRP A 244 3.64 17.23 -23.44
C TRP A 244 2.72 16.71 -22.33
N MET A 245 2.09 17.58 -21.56
CA MET A 245 1.10 17.20 -20.55
C MET A 245 -0.33 17.06 -21.11
N LYS A 246 -0.57 17.41 -22.38
CA LYS A 246 -1.90 17.23 -23.00
C LYS A 246 -2.32 15.77 -22.96
N TYR A 247 -3.63 15.56 -22.76
CA TYR A 247 -4.27 14.26 -22.61
C TYR A 247 -3.78 13.40 -21.44
N GLY A 248 -3.04 14.02 -20.50
CA GLY A 248 -2.74 13.42 -19.19
C GLY A 248 -3.61 14.00 -18.09
N SER A 249 -3.44 13.45 -16.88
CA SER A 249 -4.16 13.87 -15.67
C SER A 249 -3.23 13.76 -14.47
N PHE A 250 -3.38 14.65 -13.49
CA PHE A 250 -2.72 14.47 -12.21
C PHE A 250 -3.42 13.37 -11.43
N GLN A 251 -2.64 12.51 -10.79
CA GLN A 251 -3.11 11.45 -9.90
C GLN A 251 -2.69 11.79 -8.47
N VAL A 252 -3.64 11.77 -7.55
CA VAL A 252 -3.37 11.76 -6.12
C VAL A 252 -3.60 10.34 -5.62
N VAL A 253 -2.65 9.82 -4.85
CA VAL A 253 -2.78 8.55 -4.14
C VAL A 253 -2.59 8.82 -2.66
N ARG A 254 -3.54 8.42 -1.82
CA ARG A 254 -3.41 8.43 -0.36
C ARG A 254 -3.78 7.08 0.21
N ARG A 255 -2.93 6.54 1.08
CA ARG A 255 -3.26 5.40 1.92
C ARG A 255 -3.86 5.93 3.21
N LEU A 256 -5.17 5.72 3.38
CA LEU A 256 -5.96 6.25 4.49
C LEU A 256 -6.38 5.10 5.40
N GLY A 257 -5.68 4.91 6.52
CA GLY A 257 -6.03 3.94 7.56
C GLY A 257 -7.32 4.35 8.27
N GLN A 258 -8.21 3.40 8.52
CA GLN A 258 -9.53 3.65 9.10
C GLN A 258 -9.68 2.91 10.44
N ASP A 259 -9.84 3.67 11.53
CA ASP A 259 -10.19 3.16 12.85
C ASP A 259 -11.72 2.96 12.94
N VAL A 260 -12.18 1.84 12.37
CA VAL A 260 -13.60 1.46 12.37
C VAL A 260 -14.17 1.29 13.79
N PRO A 261 -13.51 0.59 14.73
CA PRO A 261 -14.00 0.51 16.11
C PRO A 261 -14.12 1.87 16.78
N GLY A 262 -13.08 2.71 16.70
CA GLY A 262 -13.09 4.03 17.30
C GLY A 262 -14.21 4.91 16.75
N TRP A 263 -14.39 4.92 15.43
CA TRP A 263 -15.42 5.73 14.78
C TRP A 263 -16.82 5.34 15.25
N TRP A 264 -17.17 4.05 15.23
CA TRP A 264 -18.47 3.59 15.71
C TRP A 264 -18.68 3.80 17.21
N ALA A 265 -17.63 3.67 18.02
CA ALA A 265 -17.69 3.98 19.44
C ALA A 265 -18.04 5.46 19.68
N GLN A 266 -17.43 6.38 18.92
CA GLN A 266 -17.76 7.80 19.04
C GLN A 266 -19.14 8.15 18.48
N VAL A 267 -19.56 7.53 17.37
CA VAL A 267 -20.94 7.66 16.88
C VAL A 267 -21.95 7.25 17.97
N ASN A 268 -21.68 6.16 18.69
CA ASN A 268 -22.54 5.71 19.79
C ASN A 268 -22.58 6.72 20.95
N ALA A 269 -21.42 7.29 21.31
CA ALA A 269 -21.32 8.27 22.38
C ALA A 269 -22.06 9.58 22.04
N GLU A 270 -21.84 10.12 20.84
CA GLU A 270 -22.51 11.35 20.38
C GLU A 270 -24.02 11.13 20.16
N LEU A 271 -24.45 9.93 19.76
CA LEU A 271 -25.87 9.60 19.70
C LEU A 271 -26.51 9.54 21.10
N ALA A 272 -25.80 9.03 22.11
CA ALA A 272 -26.29 9.05 23.49
C ALA A 272 -26.53 10.48 23.97
N LYS A 273 -25.63 11.41 23.64
CA LYS A 273 -25.80 12.84 23.91
C LYS A 273 -27.04 13.42 23.23
N LEU A 274 -27.27 13.13 21.95
CA LEU A 274 -28.48 13.57 21.25
C LEU A 274 -29.78 13.05 21.88
N ARG A 275 -29.76 11.85 22.47
CA ARG A 275 -30.91 11.28 23.20
C ARG A 275 -31.11 11.97 24.55
N GLU A 276 -30.04 12.24 25.29
CA GLU A 276 -30.10 12.99 26.56
C GLU A 276 -30.63 14.41 26.35
N ASP A 277 -30.27 15.04 25.23
CA ASP A 277 -30.78 16.35 24.83
C ASP A 277 -32.18 16.29 24.18
N GLU A 278 -32.84 15.14 24.17
CA GLU A 278 -34.18 14.92 23.57
C GLU A 278 -34.28 15.36 22.09
N VAL A 279 -33.16 15.32 21.36
CA VAL A 279 -33.10 15.66 19.91
C VAL A 279 -33.61 14.51 19.05
N VAL A 280 -33.43 13.27 19.53
CA VAL A 280 -33.87 12.03 18.86
C VAL A 280 -34.51 11.10 19.88
N ASP A 281 -35.33 10.17 19.39
CA ASP A 281 -35.95 9.16 20.26
C ASP A 281 -34.93 8.11 20.76
N GLY A 282 -35.29 7.42 21.85
CA GLY A 282 -34.46 6.36 22.42
C GLY A 282 -34.28 5.12 21.53
N ASN A 283 -35.11 4.95 20.49
CA ASN A 283 -35.06 3.82 19.56
C ASN A 283 -34.14 4.09 18.35
N THR A 284 -33.73 5.34 18.14
CA THR A 284 -32.87 5.78 17.04
C THR A 284 -31.54 5.05 17.12
N ARG A 285 -31.13 4.34 16.06
CA ARG A 285 -29.89 3.55 16.07
C ARG A 285 -28.69 4.36 15.60
N SER A 286 -27.48 3.90 15.93
CA SER A 286 -26.20 4.50 15.55
C SER A 286 -26.06 4.77 14.05
N GLU A 287 -26.62 3.89 13.23
CA GLU A 287 -26.66 4.05 11.78
C GLU A 287 -27.32 5.37 11.33
N TRP A 288 -28.30 5.88 12.07
CA TRP A 288 -28.99 7.14 11.76
C TRP A 288 -28.06 8.35 11.86
N LEU A 289 -27.24 8.41 12.92
CA LEU A 289 -26.26 9.48 13.11
C LEU A 289 -25.09 9.30 12.13
N ALA A 290 -24.59 8.07 12.01
CA ALA A 290 -23.55 7.71 11.05
C ALA A 290 -23.92 8.14 9.61
N ALA A 291 -25.17 7.90 9.19
CA ALA A 291 -25.66 8.33 7.89
C ALA A 291 -25.62 9.85 7.70
N ARG A 292 -25.83 10.63 8.76
CA ARG A 292 -25.73 12.09 8.75
C ARG A 292 -24.30 12.60 8.77
N LEU A 293 -23.35 11.86 9.35
CA LEU A 293 -21.92 12.19 9.22
C LEU A 293 -21.47 12.04 7.77
N VAL A 294 -21.95 11.01 7.07
CA VAL A 294 -21.61 10.75 5.66
C VAL A 294 -22.44 11.62 4.69
N GLY A 295 -23.71 11.86 5.02
CA GLY A 295 -24.74 12.39 4.10
C GLY A 295 -25.52 11.30 3.33
N ARG A 296 -25.24 10.01 3.61
CA ARG A 296 -25.88 8.85 3.00
C ARG A 296 -26.03 7.72 4.01
N TRP A 297 -27.09 6.94 3.88
CA TRP A 297 -27.24 5.66 4.54
C TRP A 297 -26.22 4.63 4.04
N ARG A 298 -25.97 3.57 4.81
CA ARG A 298 -24.99 2.52 4.45
C ARG A 298 -25.27 1.85 3.10
N CYS A 299 -26.53 1.82 2.66
CA CYS A 299 -26.94 1.30 1.35
C CYS A 299 -26.64 2.26 0.18
N GLY A 300 -26.31 3.52 0.46
CA GLY A 300 -26.01 4.57 -0.53
C GLY A 300 -27.15 5.55 -0.79
N ALA A 301 -28.35 5.30 -0.27
CA ALA A 301 -29.46 6.25 -0.34
C ALA A 301 -29.13 7.53 0.42
N SER A 302 -29.49 8.68 -0.13
CA SER A 302 -29.23 9.98 0.47
C SER A 302 -30.08 10.25 1.71
N VAL A 303 -29.48 10.92 2.69
CA VAL A 303 -30.23 11.42 3.86
C VAL A 303 -31.27 12.46 3.43
N ALA A 304 -31.01 13.24 2.38
CA ALA A 304 -31.97 14.20 1.85
C ALA A 304 -33.31 13.58 1.42
N LYS A 305 -33.30 12.37 0.84
CA LYS A 305 -34.53 11.66 0.42
C LYS A 305 -35.12 10.79 1.54
N PHE A 306 -34.30 10.35 2.47
CA PHE A 306 -34.70 9.51 3.60
C PHE A 306 -34.22 10.14 4.92
N PRO A 307 -34.81 11.28 5.34
CA PRO A 307 -34.36 12.01 6.50
C PRO A 307 -34.70 11.27 7.81
N ASP A 308 -35.92 10.77 7.95
CA ASP A 308 -36.41 10.36 9.27
C ASP A 308 -36.08 8.91 9.62
N ALA A 309 -36.10 8.01 8.63
CA ALA A 309 -35.94 6.58 8.83
C ALA A 309 -35.04 5.95 7.76
N ALA A 310 -34.48 4.78 8.10
CA ALA A 310 -33.69 4.00 7.17
C ALA A 310 -34.52 3.67 5.91
N PRO A 311 -33.91 3.72 4.72
CA PRO A 311 -34.59 3.43 3.47
C PRO A 311 -35.07 1.97 3.44
N PRO A 312 -36.16 1.66 2.72
CA PRO A 312 -36.61 0.30 2.50
C PRO A 312 -35.50 -0.61 1.94
N ALA A 313 -35.58 -1.91 2.25
CA ALA A 313 -34.65 -2.89 1.70
C ALA A 313 -34.71 -2.88 0.16
N GLY A 314 -33.54 -2.86 -0.48
CA GLY A 314 -33.42 -2.82 -1.95
C GLY A 314 -33.45 -1.41 -2.57
N THR A 315 -33.58 -0.34 -1.78
CA THR A 315 -33.42 1.03 -2.28
C THR A 315 -32.05 1.19 -2.92
N LYS A 316 -32.04 1.68 -4.16
CA LYS A 316 -30.82 1.93 -4.93
C LYS A 316 -30.17 3.25 -4.48
N PRO A 317 -28.83 3.37 -4.55
CA PRO A 317 -28.16 4.66 -4.35
C PRO A 317 -28.67 5.71 -5.35
N ASP A 318 -28.80 6.96 -4.90
CA ASP A 318 -29.26 8.10 -5.71
C ASP A 318 -28.22 9.23 -5.76
N ASN A 319 -28.21 10.04 -6.81
CA ASN A 319 -27.31 11.20 -6.90
C ASN A 319 -28.00 12.53 -7.20
N ASP A 320 -29.33 12.52 -7.22
CA ASP A 320 -30.19 13.67 -7.43
C ASP A 320 -30.37 14.43 -6.10
N LEU A 321 -29.40 15.33 -5.85
CA LEU A 321 -29.25 16.13 -4.63
C LEU A 321 -28.85 17.55 -5.03
N SER A 322 -29.50 18.55 -4.43
CA SER A 322 -29.18 19.97 -4.63
C SER A 322 -28.71 20.67 -3.35
N PHE A 323 -29.22 20.26 -2.18
CA PHE A 323 -29.08 20.97 -0.90
C PHE A 323 -29.64 22.40 -0.85
N ARG A 324 -30.27 22.87 -1.94
CA ARG A 324 -30.87 24.20 -2.08
C ARG A 324 -31.90 24.49 -1.01
N ASP A 325 -32.76 23.52 -0.73
CA ASP A 325 -33.88 23.64 0.22
C ASP A 325 -33.50 23.28 1.66
N ASP A 326 -32.22 23.04 1.93
CA ASP A 326 -31.70 22.74 3.28
C ASP A 326 -30.51 23.66 3.64
N PRO A 327 -30.65 24.99 3.54
CA PRO A 327 -29.51 25.91 3.70
C PRO A 327 -28.89 25.89 5.10
N HIS A 328 -29.63 25.42 6.11
CA HIS A 328 -29.16 25.33 7.50
C HIS A 328 -28.66 23.93 7.87
N GLY A 329 -28.72 22.95 6.96
CA GLY A 329 -28.26 21.59 7.22
C GLY A 329 -29.07 20.84 8.28
N VAL A 330 -30.35 21.14 8.41
CA VAL A 330 -31.24 20.47 9.36
C VAL A 330 -31.55 19.04 8.90
N THR A 331 -31.61 18.83 7.58
CA THR A 331 -31.83 17.50 7.01
C THR A 331 -30.49 16.77 6.82
N THR A 332 -29.59 17.37 6.04
CA THR A 332 -28.23 16.88 5.83
C THR A 332 -27.25 17.87 6.44
N PRO A 333 -26.63 17.55 7.59
CA PRO A 333 -25.73 18.47 8.29
C PRO A 333 -24.72 19.18 7.39
N LEU A 334 -24.44 20.44 7.69
CA LEU A 334 -23.48 21.24 6.91
C LEU A 334 -22.06 20.64 6.93
N PHE A 335 -21.72 19.93 8.01
CA PHE A 335 -20.46 19.22 8.16
C PHE A 335 -20.46 17.81 7.54
N SER A 336 -21.58 17.31 6.99
CA SER A 336 -21.63 15.98 6.38
C SER A 336 -20.57 15.83 5.29
N HIS A 337 -19.86 14.70 5.26
CA HIS A 337 -18.77 14.45 4.31
C HIS A 337 -19.15 14.70 2.84
N LEU A 338 -20.29 14.14 2.40
CA LEU A 338 -20.80 14.36 1.05
C LEU A 338 -21.06 15.84 0.74
N ARG A 339 -21.51 16.61 1.74
CA ARG A 339 -21.89 18.03 1.59
C ARG A 339 -20.67 18.95 1.66
N LYS A 340 -19.69 18.65 2.53
CA LYS A 340 -18.38 19.31 2.56
C LYS A 340 -17.65 19.17 1.23
N THR A 341 -17.58 17.95 0.69
CA THR A 341 -16.85 17.64 -0.55
C THR A 341 -17.60 18.03 -1.83
N ALA A 342 -18.92 18.21 -1.76
CA ALA A 342 -19.74 18.73 -2.85
C ALA A 342 -20.96 19.49 -2.27
N PRO A 343 -20.84 20.80 -1.98
CA PRO A 343 -21.92 21.61 -1.42
C PRO A 343 -23.10 21.85 -2.38
N ARG A 344 -22.89 21.62 -3.69
CA ARG A 344 -23.89 21.78 -4.76
C ARG A 344 -24.59 23.14 -4.69
N ASP A 345 -25.89 23.17 -4.95
CA ASP A 345 -26.74 24.35 -4.91
C ASP A 345 -27.07 24.81 -3.48
N GLY A 346 -26.50 24.18 -2.45
CA GLY A 346 -26.68 24.56 -1.05
C GLY A 346 -25.58 25.47 -0.50
N LEU A 347 -24.63 25.90 -1.34
CA LEU A 347 -23.59 26.86 -0.98
C LEU A 347 -24.20 28.26 -0.90
N VAL A 348 -24.00 28.93 0.23
CA VAL A 348 -24.45 30.31 0.48
C VAL A 348 -23.20 31.17 0.70
N ASP A 349 -23.13 32.32 0.05
CA ASP A 349 -22.09 33.36 0.26
C ASP A 349 -22.81 34.69 0.51
N LYS A 350 -22.47 35.40 1.60
CA LYS A 350 -23.11 36.67 2.01
C LYS A 350 -24.65 36.62 2.08
N GLY A 351 -25.21 35.47 2.44
CA GLY A 351 -26.65 35.26 2.57
C GLY A 351 -27.39 34.96 1.27
N GLU A 352 -26.69 34.86 0.13
CA GLU A 352 -27.26 34.46 -1.16
C GLU A 352 -26.70 33.11 -1.64
N LEU A 353 -27.51 32.34 -2.35
CA LEU A 353 -27.05 31.08 -2.94
C LEU A 353 -26.01 31.36 -4.04
N VAL A 354 -24.88 30.67 -3.96
CA VAL A 354 -23.81 30.77 -4.96
C VAL A 354 -24.21 29.96 -6.18
N ASP A 355 -24.77 30.62 -7.19
CA ASP A 355 -25.03 30.00 -8.50
C ASP A 355 -23.85 30.24 -9.45
N VAL A 356 -22.83 29.38 -9.35
CA VAL A 356 -21.74 29.33 -10.33
C VAL A 356 -21.37 27.87 -10.58
N GLU A 357 -22.04 27.25 -11.56
CA GLU A 357 -21.68 25.94 -12.13
C GLU A 357 -20.18 25.87 -12.44
N GLU A 358 -19.60 26.94 -13.01
CA GLU A 358 -18.17 27.04 -13.31
C GLU A 358 -17.27 26.93 -12.07
N PHE A 359 -17.68 27.54 -10.94
CA PHE A 359 -16.93 27.42 -9.70
C PHE A 359 -16.95 25.96 -9.23
N MET A 360 -18.12 25.33 -9.18
CA MET A 360 -18.26 23.97 -8.69
C MET A 360 -17.56 22.94 -9.59
N ASP A 361 -17.64 23.11 -10.91
CA ASP A 361 -17.00 22.24 -11.89
C ASP A 361 -15.48 22.22 -11.74
N ALA A 362 -14.88 23.38 -11.47
CA ALA A 362 -13.44 23.51 -11.24
C ALA A 362 -12.95 22.90 -9.91
N ARG A 363 -13.84 22.32 -9.09
CA ARG A 363 -13.52 21.61 -7.84
C ARG A 363 -13.80 20.11 -7.93
N ARG A 364 -14.38 19.62 -9.03
CA ARG A 364 -14.74 18.20 -9.17
C ARG A 364 -13.50 17.33 -9.23
N ILE A 365 -13.55 16.13 -8.66
CA ILE A 365 -12.53 15.10 -8.84
C ILE A 365 -13.19 13.80 -9.30
N ILE A 366 -12.43 12.98 -10.01
CA ILE A 366 -12.84 11.61 -10.33
C ILE A 366 -12.16 10.67 -9.35
N ARG A 367 -12.91 9.80 -8.65
CA ARG A 367 -12.34 8.90 -7.63
C ARG A 367 -12.26 7.47 -8.15
N ARG A 368 -11.15 6.81 -7.85
CA ARG A 368 -10.81 5.42 -8.22
C ARG A 368 -10.29 4.63 -7.01
N GLY A 369 -10.76 5.01 -5.82
CA GLY A 369 -10.33 4.39 -4.58
C GLY A 369 -10.79 2.94 -4.45
N ILE A 370 -10.06 2.17 -3.64
CA ILE A 370 -10.40 0.78 -3.30
C ILE A 370 -10.07 0.51 -1.82
N PRO A 371 -10.86 -0.30 -1.09
CA PRO A 371 -10.50 -0.71 0.25
C PRO A 371 -9.23 -1.57 0.28
N TYR A 372 -8.50 -1.54 1.39
CA TYR A 372 -7.42 -2.48 1.71
C TYR A 372 -7.63 -3.06 3.12
N GLY A 373 -7.10 -4.26 3.37
CA GLY A 373 -7.22 -4.95 4.67
C GLY A 373 -8.55 -5.70 4.84
N ALA A 374 -8.59 -6.58 5.85
CA ALA A 374 -9.76 -7.40 6.13
C ALA A 374 -10.94 -6.56 6.66
N PRO A 375 -12.20 -6.90 6.30
CA PRO A 375 -13.36 -6.19 6.81
C PRO A 375 -13.46 -6.32 8.32
N PHE A 376 -13.72 -5.20 9.00
CA PHE A 376 -14.08 -5.18 10.42
C PHE A 376 -15.40 -4.43 10.63
N ASP A 377 -16.39 -5.02 11.33
CA ASP A 377 -17.70 -4.39 11.57
C ASP A 377 -18.16 -4.60 13.03
N PRO A 378 -17.81 -3.68 13.93
CA PRO A 378 -18.20 -3.75 15.34
C PRO A 378 -19.64 -3.28 15.58
N ALA A 379 -20.32 -2.74 14.57
CA ALA A 379 -21.71 -2.30 14.67
C ALA A 379 -22.72 -3.44 14.40
N ASN A 380 -22.23 -4.65 14.08
CA ASN A 380 -23.03 -5.86 13.89
C ASN A 380 -22.60 -6.93 14.92
N ASP A 381 -23.55 -7.71 15.44
CA ASP A 381 -23.36 -8.65 16.58
C ASP A 381 -22.52 -9.91 16.23
N ASP A 382 -22.23 -10.18 14.96
CA ASP A 382 -21.59 -11.41 14.48
C ASP A 382 -20.06 -11.30 14.36
N GLY A 383 -19.38 -11.00 15.47
CA GLY A 383 -17.91 -11.13 15.60
C GLY A 383 -17.15 -10.34 14.54
N GLY A 384 -16.95 -9.04 14.80
CA GLY A 384 -16.53 -8.00 13.87
C GLY A 384 -15.28 -8.19 13.02
N GLY A 385 -14.69 -9.36 12.84
CA GLY A 385 -13.49 -9.63 12.02
C GLY A 385 -12.18 -9.53 12.81
N PRO A 386 -11.02 -9.88 12.21
CA PRO A 386 -9.73 -9.73 12.85
C PRO A 386 -9.34 -8.26 13.00
N ASP A 387 -8.70 -7.91 14.13
CA ASP A 387 -8.21 -6.55 14.35
C ASP A 387 -6.83 -6.33 13.69
N GLU A 388 -6.85 -5.85 12.44
CA GLU A 388 -5.71 -5.69 11.55
C GLU A 388 -5.74 -4.33 10.82
N PRO A 389 -4.61 -3.82 10.30
CA PRO A 389 -4.60 -2.59 9.51
C PRO A 389 -5.54 -2.66 8.30
N ARG A 390 -6.43 -1.67 8.22
CA ARG A 390 -7.45 -1.57 7.16
C ARG A 390 -7.72 -0.12 6.81
N GLY A 391 -8.24 0.10 5.61
CA GLY A 391 -8.61 1.44 5.22
C GLY A 391 -8.92 1.58 3.74
N LEU A 392 -8.80 2.80 3.24
CA LEU A 392 -9.05 3.15 1.86
C LEU A 392 -7.75 3.55 1.18
N LEU A 393 -7.45 2.90 0.06
CA LEU A 393 -6.51 3.45 -0.90
C LEU A 393 -7.27 4.47 -1.74
N PHE A 394 -7.22 5.73 -1.34
CA PHE A 394 -7.84 6.83 -2.07
C PHE A 394 -7.01 7.17 -3.30
N VAL A 395 -7.64 7.12 -4.47
CA VAL A 395 -7.05 7.53 -5.74
C VAL A 395 -7.99 8.52 -6.39
N CYS A 396 -7.49 9.67 -6.85
CA CYS A 396 -8.28 10.58 -7.66
C CYS A 396 -7.51 11.23 -8.82
N TYR A 397 -8.26 11.57 -9.85
CA TYR A 397 -7.79 12.19 -11.09
C TYR A 397 -8.37 13.59 -11.27
N GLN A 398 -7.53 14.52 -11.72
CA GLN A 398 -7.86 15.93 -11.90
C GLN A 398 -6.88 16.65 -12.83
N ALA A 399 -7.26 17.82 -13.36
CA ALA A 399 -6.39 18.65 -14.17
C ALA A 399 -5.63 19.73 -13.36
N ASP A 400 -6.08 20.05 -12.15
CA ASP A 400 -5.52 21.07 -11.28
C ASP A 400 -5.53 20.60 -9.81
N LEU A 401 -4.39 20.15 -9.30
CA LEU A 401 -4.23 19.70 -7.92
C LEU A 401 -4.65 20.77 -6.91
N ALA A 402 -4.25 22.03 -7.17
CA ALA A 402 -4.42 23.13 -6.23
C ALA A 402 -5.88 23.58 -6.14
N ARG A 403 -6.62 23.57 -7.26
CA ARG A 403 -8.04 23.99 -7.30
C ARG A 403 -9.03 22.86 -7.01
N GLN A 404 -8.59 21.60 -7.05
CA GLN A 404 -9.45 20.44 -6.88
C GLN A 404 -9.11 19.69 -5.58
N PHE A 405 -8.26 18.66 -5.62
CA PHE A 405 -7.96 17.85 -4.43
C PHE A 405 -7.51 18.68 -3.22
N GLU A 406 -6.53 19.58 -3.39
CA GLU A 406 -6.01 20.38 -2.28
C GLU A 406 -7.11 21.30 -1.74
N PHE A 407 -7.79 22.05 -2.62
CA PHE A 407 -8.87 22.95 -2.23
C PHE A 407 -9.99 22.25 -1.46
N ILE A 408 -10.44 21.08 -1.93
CA ILE A 408 -11.47 20.29 -1.22
C ILE A 408 -10.97 19.92 0.17
N GLN A 409 -9.72 19.46 0.30
CA GLN A 409 -9.17 19.08 1.59
C GLN A 409 -8.99 20.30 2.52
N THR A 410 -8.42 21.40 2.01
CA THR A 410 -8.00 22.55 2.81
C THR A 410 -9.14 23.51 3.12
N ASP A 411 -9.85 23.95 2.09
CA ASP A 411 -10.84 25.04 2.18
C ASP A 411 -12.23 24.52 2.53
N TRP A 412 -12.51 23.23 2.34
CA TRP A 412 -13.82 22.64 2.64
C TRP A 412 -13.77 21.66 3.82
N VAL A 413 -13.00 20.58 3.68
CA VAL A 413 -12.97 19.47 4.63
C VAL A 413 -12.33 19.90 5.97
N ASN A 414 -11.18 20.58 5.92
CA ASN A 414 -10.45 21.00 7.12
C ASN A 414 -10.95 22.32 7.72
N ASP A 415 -11.57 23.18 6.93
CA ASP A 415 -12.06 24.48 7.40
C ASP A 415 -13.33 24.29 8.26
N PRO A 416 -13.28 24.55 9.58
CA PRO A 416 -14.46 24.42 10.44
C PRO A 416 -15.54 25.46 10.13
N ASN A 417 -15.17 26.58 9.49
CA ASN A 417 -16.12 27.62 9.12
C ASN A 417 -16.81 27.31 7.79
N PHE A 418 -16.36 26.32 7.01
CA PHE A 418 -16.98 26.01 5.72
C PHE A 418 -18.27 25.17 5.86
N PRO A 419 -19.34 25.41 5.08
CA PRO A 419 -19.57 26.60 4.24
C PRO A 419 -19.60 27.87 5.09
N HIS A 420 -18.98 28.94 4.61
CA HIS A 420 -18.76 30.19 5.35
C HIS A 420 -20.07 30.91 5.71
N ASP A 421 -19.96 31.89 6.61
CA ASP A 421 -21.04 32.79 7.05
C ASP A 421 -22.26 32.06 7.67
N ARG A 422 -21.99 31.08 8.53
CA ARG A 422 -23.01 30.32 9.25
C ARG A 422 -22.95 30.60 10.74
N ASP A 423 -24.13 30.68 11.36
CA ASP A 423 -24.30 30.78 12.80
C ASP A 423 -25.32 29.72 13.25
N PRO A 424 -24.89 28.71 14.04
CA PRO A 424 -23.53 28.46 14.53
C PRO A 424 -22.54 28.01 13.43
N MET A 425 -21.25 28.04 13.75
CA MET A 425 -20.18 27.53 12.88
C MET A 425 -20.35 26.02 12.63
N PRO A 426 -20.28 25.52 11.37
CA PRO A 426 -20.61 24.12 11.05
C PRO A 426 -19.68 23.09 11.70
N GLY A 427 -18.39 23.40 11.76
CA GLY A 427 -17.32 22.47 12.14
C GLY A 427 -16.67 21.76 10.94
N PRO A 428 -15.58 21.02 11.19
CA PRO A 428 -14.85 20.28 10.15
C PRO A 428 -15.65 19.07 9.65
N ASP A 429 -15.17 18.44 8.58
CA ASP A 429 -15.65 17.12 8.19
C ASP A 429 -15.32 16.06 9.28
N PRO A 430 -16.30 15.34 9.83
CA PRO A 430 -16.09 14.41 10.95
C PRO A 430 -15.47 13.05 10.51
N MET A 431 -15.23 12.83 9.22
CA MET A 431 -14.67 11.59 8.69
C MET A 431 -13.20 11.73 8.33
N ILE A 432 -12.86 12.74 7.52
CA ILE A 432 -11.54 12.82 6.88
C ILE A 432 -10.82 14.15 7.11
N SER A 433 -11.32 15.00 8.00
CA SER A 433 -10.58 16.20 8.39
C SER A 433 -9.29 15.82 9.09
N GLY A 434 -8.19 16.41 8.63
CA GLY A 434 -6.92 16.33 9.33
C GLY A 434 -6.95 17.18 10.60
N LYS A 435 -6.23 16.76 11.64
CA LYS A 435 -6.10 17.58 12.86
C LYS A 435 -5.11 18.71 12.60
N LEU A 436 -5.58 19.94 12.75
CA LEU A 436 -4.74 21.15 12.80
C LEU A 436 -4.91 21.76 14.20
N PRO A 437 -3.89 21.65 15.09
CA PRO A 437 -4.00 21.96 16.52
C PRO A 437 -4.63 23.30 16.90
N ASP A 438 -4.57 24.30 16.01
CA ASP A 438 -5.09 25.65 16.23
C ASP A 438 -6.24 26.03 15.27
N VAL A 439 -6.67 25.12 14.40
CA VAL A 439 -7.69 25.39 13.38
C VAL A 439 -8.94 24.56 13.61
N THR A 440 -8.80 23.29 13.98
CA THR A 440 -9.95 22.38 14.16
C THR A 440 -9.88 21.62 15.47
N THR A 441 -10.95 21.73 16.27
CA THR A 441 -11.10 21.02 17.55
C THR A 441 -11.81 19.67 17.41
N GLY A 442 -12.40 19.40 16.24
CA GLY A 442 -13.32 18.27 16.02
C GLY A 442 -14.77 18.56 16.38
N GLU A 443 -15.08 19.76 16.88
CA GLU A 443 -16.44 20.16 17.24
C GLU A 443 -17.27 20.53 16.00
N VAL A 444 -18.50 20.00 15.94
CA VAL A 444 -19.45 20.24 14.85
C VAL A 444 -20.81 20.67 15.40
N ALA A 445 -21.48 21.57 14.69
CA ALA A 445 -22.81 22.06 15.07
C ALA A 445 -23.90 21.21 14.40
N PHE A 446 -24.59 20.40 15.20
CA PHE A 446 -25.73 19.59 14.75
C PHE A 446 -27.04 20.38 14.90
N GLU A 447 -27.62 20.79 13.77
CA GLU A 447 -28.91 21.47 13.72
C GLU A 447 -30.06 20.45 13.63
N SER A 448 -31.03 20.54 14.54
CA SER A 448 -32.24 19.70 14.54
C SER A 448 -33.52 20.52 14.58
N ARG A 449 -34.65 19.92 14.16
CA ARG A 449 -35.98 20.53 14.30
C ARG A 449 -36.50 20.30 15.71
N VAL A 450 -36.94 21.37 16.38
CA VAL A 450 -37.53 21.27 17.73
C VAL A 450 -39.02 21.00 17.65
N ASN A 451 -39.72 21.66 16.71
CA ASN A 451 -41.18 21.60 16.55
C ASN A 451 -41.58 21.74 15.07
N GLY A 452 -42.84 21.47 14.74
CA GLY A 452 -43.41 21.66 13.38
C GLY A 452 -43.47 23.11 12.87
N ASN A 453 -43.09 24.10 13.69
CA ASN A 453 -43.13 25.53 13.36
C ASN A 453 -41.82 26.10 12.78
N GLY A 454 -40.76 25.27 12.64
CA GLY A 454 -39.50 25.69 12.02
C GLY A 454 -38.40 26.16 12.96
N ASP A 455 -38.62 26.12 14.29
CA ASP A 455 -37.58 26.39 15.29
C ASP A 455 -36.48 25.32 15.23
N ARG A 456 -35.22 25.77 15.34
CA ARG A 456 -34.02 24.93 15.32
C ARG A 456 -33.39 24.83 16.70
N LYS A 457 -32.82 23.67 17.03
CA LYS A 457 -31.94 23.48 18.19
C LYS A 457 -30.57 23.05 17.68
N THR A 458 -29.55 23.77 18.13
CA THR A 458 -28.15 23.40 17.95
C THR A 458 -27.74 22.46 19.07
N THR A 459 -27.13 21.33 18.73
CA THR A 459 -26.39 20.48 19.66
C THR A 459 -24.96 20.36 19.19
N MET A 460 -23.99 20.72 20.03
CA MET A 460 -22.58 20.58 19.68
C MET A 460 -22.16 19.11 19.85
N LEU A 461 -21.64 18.49 18.80
CA LEU A 461 -21.04 17.16 18.83
C LEU A 461 -19.53 17.28 18.66
N ASN A 462 -18.79 16.25 19.02
CA ASN A 462 -17.34 16.22 18.84
C ASN A 462 -16.89 14.92 18.17
N PHE A 463 -16.01 15.01 17.18
CA PHE A 463 -15.44 13.85 16.47
C PHE A 463 -13.93 13.93 16.42
N GLN A 464 -13.27 12.83 16.79
CA GLN A 464 -11.83 12.66 16.61
C GLN A 464 -11.52 12.23 15.17
N PRO A 465 -10.29 12.45 14.69
CA PRO A 465 -9.87 11.94 13.38
C PRO A 465 -9.72 10.41 13.46
N PHE A 466 -10.61 9.68 12.78
CA PHE A 466 -10.54 8.21 12.66
C PHE A 466 -9.94 7.73 11.34
N VAL A 467 -9.52 8.68 10.52
CA VAL A 467 -8.80 8.42 9.29
C VAL A 467 -7.38 8.93 9.45
N THR A 468 -6.41 8.03 9.27
CA THR A 468 -4.98 8.35 9.35
C THR A 468 -4.34 8.30 7.97
N THR A 469 -3.68 9.37 7.55
CA THR A 469 -2.83 9.37 6.35
C THR A 469 -1.53 8.64 6.64
N GLU A 470 -1.34 7.49 5.98
CA GLU A 470 -0.16 6.62 6.18
C GLU A 470 0.79 6.65 4.98
N GLY A 471 0.44 7.40 3.92
CA GLY A 471 1.27 7.57 2.75
C GLY A 471 0.54 8.37 1.69
N SER A 472 1.27 9.23 0.98
CA SER A 472 0.69 10.06 -0.08
C SER A 472 1.67 10.28 -1.22
N VAL A 473 1.17 10.32 -2.46
CA VAL A 473 1.93 10.64 -3.67
C VAL A 473 1.11 11.54 -4.58
N TYR A 474 1.76 12.58 -5.12
CA TYR A 474 1.30 13.27 -6.33
C TYR A 474 2.07 12.75 -7.54
N ALA A 475 1.35 12.21 -8.50
CA ALA A 475 1.88 11.71 -9.76
C ALA A 475 1.12 12.33 -10.94
N PHE A 476 1.62 12.11 -12.15
CA PHE A 476 0.99 12.53 -13.39
C PHE A 476 0.87 11.31 -14.30
N ALA A 477 -0.37 10.96 -14.69
CA ALA A 477 -0.68 9.93 -15.65
C ALA A 477 -0.58 10.52 -17.07
N PRO A 478 0.53 10.29 -17.82
CA PRO A 478 0.76 10.95 -19.09
C PRO A 478 -0.04 10.28 -20.22
N SER A 479 -0.18 10.99 -21.35
CA SER A 479 -0.69 10.37 -22.58
C SER A 479 0.24 9.27 -23.11
N LEU A 480 -0.28 8.35 -23.91
CA LEU A 480 0.53 7.31 -24.53
C LEU A 480 1.64 7.89 -25.43
N THR A 481 1.39 8.98 -26.17
CA THR A 481 2.43 9.69 -26.93
C THR A 481 3.53 10.22 -26.01
N THR A 482 3.17 10.85 -24.89
CA THR A 482 4.15 11.34 -23.92
C THR A 482 4.98 10.21 -23.33
N LEU A 483 4.37 9.07 -23.00
CA LEU A 483 5.09 7.88 -22.50
C LEU A 483 6.08 7.34 -23.53
N ARG A 484 5.71 7.28 -24.82
CA ARG A 484 6.61 6.88 -25.93
C ARG A 484 7.78 7.86 -26.09
N GLY A 485 7.56 9.16 -25.87
CA GLY A 485 8.63 10.14 -25.82
C GLY A 485 9.57 9.89 -24.63
N LEU A 486 9.01 9.67 -23.44
CA LEU A 486 9.75 9.45 -22.20
C LEU A 486 10.59 8.18 -22.21
N SER A 487 10.11 7.10 -22.84
CA SER A 487 10.90 5.88 -23.04
C SER A 487 12.12 6.09 -23.96
N ARG A 488 12.18 7.23 -24.66
CA ARG A 488 13.34 7.68 -25.48
C ARG A 488 14.08 8.85 -24.83
N GLY A 489 13.73 9.22 -23.59
CA GLY A 489 14.31 10.35 -22.87
C GLY A 489 13.85 11.73 -23.34
N ARG A 490 12.72 11.81 -24.05
CA ARG A 490 12.19 13.05 -24.63
C ARG A 490 10.83 13.40 -24.05
N LEU A 491 10.49 14.68 -24.11
CA LEU A 491 9.14 15.16 -23.80
C LEU A 491 8.51 15.60 -25.11
N GLU A 492 7.86 14.66 -25.79
CA GLU A 492 7.14 14.89 -27.05
C GLU A 492 5.66 15.22 -26.73
N GLY A 493 5.10 16.23 -27.41
CA GLY A 493 3.70 16.61 -27.26
C GLY A 493 2.77 15.71 -28.05
N ALA A 494 1.54 15.51 -27.55
CA ALA A 494 0.48 14.91 -28.36
C ALA A 494 0.06 15.91 -29.46
N THR A 495 0.22 15.54 -30.73
CA THR A 495 -0.30 16.31 -31.86
C THR A 495 -1.78 16.01 -32.05
N SER A 496 -2.58 17.03 -32.34
CA SER A 496 -4.01 16.90 -32.61
C SER A 496 -4.25 15.98 -33.82
N ALA A 497 -4.74 14.77 -33.59
CA ALA A 497 -5.08 13.83 -34.63
C ALA A 497 -6.35 14.30 -35.37
N GLY A 498 -6.17 14.85 -36.57
CA GLY A 498 -7.22 15.07 -37.55
C GLY A 498 -6.66 14.90 -38.97
N GLY A 499 -7.19 13.91 -39.71
CA GLY A 499 -7.24 13.91 -41.18
C GLY A 499 -6.02 13.47 -42.01
N GLN A 500 -6.11 12.25 -42.53
CA GLN A 500 -5.75 11.79 -43.91
C GLN A 500 -4.31 11.76 -44.48
N THR A 501 -4.09 10.63 -45.17
CA THR A 501 -3.25 10.33 -46.35
C THR A 501 -1.74 10.07 -46.23
N GLY A 502 -1.38 8.79 -46.38
CA GLY A 502 -0.63 8.23 -47.52
C GLY A 502 0.77 8.77 -47.85
N GLY A 503 1.77 7.87 -47.87
CA GLY A 503 3.04 8.11 -48.53
C GLY A 503 4.09 7.03 -48.26
N GLN A 504 4.39 6.22 -49.28
CA GLN A 504 5.46 5.21 -49.29
C GLN A 504 6.87 5.82 -49.31
N THR A 505 7.82 4.92 -49.06
CA THR A 505 9.21 4.81 -49.59
C THR A 505 10.36 5.31 -48.72
N GLY A 506 11.42 4.50 -48.72
CA GLY A 506 12.78 4.91 -48.39
C GLY A 506 13.50 3.98 -47.43
N GLY A 507 13.96 2.82 -47.92
CA GLY A 507 14.91 1.99 -47.20
C GLY A 507 16.28 2.65 -47.13
N GLN A 508 17.02 2.41 -46.05
CA GLN A 508 18.47 2.51 -46.07
C GLN A 508 19.09 1.55 -45.04
N GLN A 509 19.65 0.47 -45.58
CA GLN A 509 20.67 -0.35 -44.96
C GLN A 509 21.86 0.53 -44.55
N THR A 510 22.29 0.41 -43.29
CA THR A 510 23.66 0.74 -42.88
C THR A 510 24.17 -0.36 -41.97
N THR A 511 25.12 -1.12 -42.50
CA THR A 511 26.03 -2.04 -41.82
C THR A 511 27.15 -1.25 -41.14
N THR A 512 27.55 -1.66 -39.93
CA THR A 512 28.88 -1.48 -39.26
C THR A 512 28.68 -1.67 -37.74
N THR A 513 29.52 -2.29 -36.90
CA THR A 513 30.75 -3.08 -37.02
C THR A 513 30.88 -3.85 -35.69
N THR A 514 31.42 -5.06 -35.75
CA THR A 514 31.95 -5.84 -34.62
C THR A 514 33.02 -5.06 -33.85
N GLY A 515 32.94 -5.05 -32.52
CA GLY A 515 33.99 -4.53 -31.65
C GLY A 515 33.84 -4.93 -30.17
N GLY A 516 34.73 -5.79 -29.69
CA GLY A 516 35.26 -5.81 -28.32
C GLY A 516 34.39 -6.36 -27.19
N GLN A 517 34.42 -7.68 -26.98
CA GLN A 517 34.06 -8.26 -25.69
C GLN A 517 35.10 -7.85 -24.63
N THR A 518 34.68 -7.10 -23.62
CA THR A 518 35.31 -7.10 -22.29
C THR A 518 34.37 -7.87 -21.36
N GLY A 519 34.91 -8.87 -20.67
CA GLY A 519 34.12 -9.90 -19.98
C GLY A 519 33.24 -9.34 -18.87
N GLN A 520 31.94 -9.65 -18.93
CA GLN A 520 31.06 -9.59 -17.77
C GLN A 520 31.51 -10.66 -16.75
N PRO A 521 31.42 -10.39 -15.43
CA PRO A 521 31.63 -11.43 -14.42
C PRO A 521 30.60 -12.55 -14.64
N GLN A 522 31.06 -13.79 -14.81
CA GLN A 522 30.15 -14.94 -14.88
C GLN A 522 29.39 -15.07 -13.55
N PRO A 523 28.08 -15.36 -13.57
CA PRO A 523 27.34 -15.71 -12.37
C PRO A 523 27.97 -16.95 -11.72
N VAL A 524 28.46 -16.80 -10.49
CA VAL A 524 28.95 -17.92 -9.68
C VAL A 524 27.76 -18.87 -9.43
N GLN A 525 27.90 -20.15 -9.76
CA GLN A 525 26.87 -21.12 -9.43
C GLN A 525 26.79 -21.29 -7.91
N PRO A 526 25.60 -21.18 -7.30
CA PRO A 526 25.46 -21.24 -5.85
C PRO A 526 25.77 -22.63 -5.30
N GLY A 527 26.55 -22.67 -4.21
CA GLY A 527 26.74 -23.86 -3.38
C GLY A 527 25.52 -24.15 -2.48
N PRO A 528 25.61 -25.16 -1.59
CA PRO A 528 24.55 -25.49 -0.64
C PRO A 528 24.23 -24.32 0.30
N LEU A 529 22.98 -24.28 0.79
CA LEU A 529 22.52 -23.31 1.79
C LEU A 529 23.24 -23.55 3.12
N ASP A 530 23.82 -22.49 3.67
CA ASP A 530 24.63 -22.56 4.89
C ASP A 530 23.95 -21.94 6.11
N GLU A 531 23.26 -20.81 5.93
CA GLU A 531 22.60 -20.06 7.03
C GLU A 531 21.50 -19.16 6.44
N ILE A 532 20.42 -18.92 7.20
CA ILE A 532 19.41 -17.90 6.90
C ILE A 532 19.30 -16.87 8.02
N LEU A 533 19.42 -15.58 7.69
CA LEU A 533 19.23 -14.49 8.64
C LEU A 533 18.04 -13.61 8.25
N PRO A 534 16.99 -13.48 9.08
CA PRO A 534 15.93 -12.49 8.88
C PRO A 534 16.47 -11.07 8.83
N TRP A 535 15.89 -10.24 7.98
CA TRP A 535 16.14 -8.81 8.03
C TRP A 535 15.60 -8.26 9.35
N PRO A 536 16.35 -7.40 10.06
CA PRO A 536 15.95 -6.94 11.38
C PRO A 536 14.79 -5.92 11.36
N ASP A 537 14.47 -5.36 10.21
CA ASP A 537 13.55 -4.22 10.02
C ASP A 537 12.50 -4.45 8.91
N VAL A 538 12.53 -5.61 8.23
CA VAL A 538 11.57 -5.95 7.17
C VAL A 538 11.10 -7.40 7.31
N ASP A 539 9.84 -7.57 7.67
CA ASP A 539 9.23 -8.89 7.81
C ASP A 539 9.22 -9.69 6.50
N GLY A 540 9.49 -10.99 6.62
CA GLY A 540 9.45 -11.91 5.48
C GLY A 540 10.59 -11.74 4.46
N ARG A 541 11.61 -10.95 4.79
CA ARG A 541 12.88 -10.84 4.05
C ARG A 541 14.01 -11.54 4.80
N TYR A 542 14.87 -12.20 4.04
CA TYR A 542 15.96 -12.99 4.60
C TYR A 542 17.23 -12.83 3.76
N TRP A 543 18.38 -12.83 4.41
CA TRP A 543 19.65 -13.13 3.79
C TRP A 543 19.90 -14.63 3.78
N ILE A 544 20.27 -15.18 2.63
CA ILE A 544 20.62 -16.58 2.41
C ILE A 544 22.11 -16.66 2.15
N PHE A 545 22.84 -17.32 3.05
CA PHE A 545 24.28 -17.52 2.93
C PHE A 545 24.58 -18.87 2.27
N SER A 546 25.52 -18.87 1.32
CA SER A 546 25.97 -20.08 0.60
C SER A 546 27.42 -19.91 0.16
N GLY A 547 28.34 -20.49 0.92
CA GLY A 547 29.77 -20.24 0.86
C GLY A 547 30.07 -18.76 1.03
N ARG A 548 30.69 -18.18 0.00
CA ARG A 548 30.98 -16.75 -0.07
C ARG A 548 29.83 -15.91 -0.58
N THR A 549 28.69 -16.48 -0.95
CA THR A 549 27.60 -15.74 -1.56
C THR A 549 26.51 -15.45 -0.53
N VAL A 550 26.09 -14.19 -0.43
CA VAL A 550 24.88 -13.79 0.29
C VAL A 550 23.83 -13.35 -0.73
N ARG A 551 22.63 -13.90 -0.62
CA ARG A 551 21.46 -13.58 -1.46
C ARG A 551 20.32 -13.06 -0.60
N VAL A 552 19.35 -12.39 -1.20
CA VAL A 552 18.11 -12.02 -0.51
C VAL A 552 16.99 -12.92 -0.98
N ALA A 553 16.20 -13.46 -0.04
CA ALA A 553 14.99 -14.20 -0.30
C ALA A 553 13.77 -13.50 0.31
N GLY A 554 12.60 -13.72 -0.28
CA GLY A 554 11.32 -13.32 0.28
C GLY A 554 10.40 -14.53 0.47
N THR A 555 9.52 -14.48 1.47
CA THR A 555 8.43 -15.45 1.65
C THR A 555 7.10 -14.82 1.22
N GLY A 556 6.36 -15.47 0.33
CA GLY A 556 5.04 -14.97 -0.13
C GLY A 556 3.92 -15.20 0.91
N THR A 557 2.89 -14.35 0.90
CA THR A 557 1.74 -14.40 1.84
C THR A 557 0.98 -15.73 1.84
N ALA A 558 0.89 -16.40 0.69
CA ALA A 558 0.14 -17.64 0.56
C ALA A 558 0.82 -18.88 1.17
N GLU A 559 2.11 -18.83 1.49
CA GLU A 559 2.76 -19.96 2.19
C GLU A 559 2.30 -20.00 3.65
N VAL A 560 2.22 -18.86 4.34
CA VAL A 560 1.79 -18.75 5.74
C VAL A 560 0.38 -19.32 5.97
N GLU A 561 -0.48 -19.21 4.95
CA GLU A 561 -1.86 -19.69 4.94
C GLU A 561 -1.98 -21.19 4.58
N GLN A 562 -1.03 -21.76 3.83
CA GLN A 562 -1.10 -23.12 3.27
C GLN A 562 0.01 -24.06 3.80
N LEU A 563 0.65 -23.73 4.93
CA LEU A 563 1.77 -24.49 5.50
C LEU A 563 1.52 -26.00 5.67
N THR A 564 0.26 -26.40 5.87
CA THR A 564 -0.15 -27.81 6.08
C THR A 564 -0.57 -28.56 4.81
N THR A 565 -0.86 -27.88 3.69
CA THR A 565 -1.49 -28.49 2.50
C THR A 565 -0.95 -28.01 1.14
N GLY A 566 -0.07 -27.00 1.10
CA GLY A 566 0.37 -26.32 -0.14
C GLY A 566 1.57 -26.94 -0.88
N ALA A 567 1.72 -26.52 -2.15
CA ALA A 567 2.85 -26.82 -3.05
C ALA A 567 4.11 -25.98 -2.72
N ASP A 568 5.30 -26.46 -3.15
CA ASP A 568 6.63 -25.89 -2.82
C ASP A 568 7.09 -24.73 -3.72
N ASP A 569 6.23 -24.16 -4.56
CA ASP A 569 6.61 -23.22 -5.61
C ASP A 569 6.88 -21.79 -5.09
N ARG A 570 6.68 -21.52 -3.79
CA ARG A 570 6.70 -20.16 -3.22
C ARG A 570 7.49 -19.99 -1.91
N THR A 571 8.23 -21.00 -1.46
CA THR A 571 9.08 -20.92 -0.26
C THR A 571 10.45 -20.36 -0.59
N GLY A 572 10.86 -19.27 0.06
CA GLY A 572 12.25 -18.79 0.00
C GLY A 572 12.71 -18.31 -1.38
N THR A 573 11.83 -17.64 -2.14
CA THR A 573 12.16 -17.18 -3.50
C THR A 573 13.27 -16.13 -3.46
N LEU A 574 14.37 -16.39 -4.19
CA LEU A 574 15.46 -15.42 -4.36
C LEU A 574 14.95 -14.17 -5.08
N VAL A 575 15.25 -13.00 -4.51
CA VAL A 575 14.87 -11.69 -5.07
C VAL A 575 16.05 -10.88 -5.59
N ASP A 576 17.28 -11.41 -5.45
CA ASP A 576 18.49 -10.86 -6.06
C ASP A 576 19.40 -11.97 -6.61
N LEU A 577 20.48 -11.56 -7.29
CA LEU A 577 21.49 -12.47 -7.85
C LEU A 577 22.59 -12.86 -6.84
N GLY A 578 22.55 -12.28 -5.64
CA GLY A 578 23.56 -12.42 -4.61
C GLY A 578 24.81 -11.57 -4.82
N THR A 579 25.50 -11.30 -3.71
CA THR A 579 26.77 -10.59 -3.65
C THR A 579 27.80 -11.45 -2.91
N ASP A 580 29.09 -11.16 -3.09
CA ASP A 580 30.13 -11.81 -2.31
C ASP A 580 30.13 -11.27 -0.87
N LEU A 581 30.30 -12.14 0.12
CA LEU A 581 30.36 -11.84 1.56
C LEU A 581 31.37 -10.74 1.89
N SER A 582 32.46 -10.62 1.12
CA SER A 582 33.45 -9.55 1.32
C SER A 582 32.91 -8.14 1.07
N THR A 583 31.79 -8.00 0.36
CA THR A 583 31.11 -6.70 0.20
C THR A 583 30.54 -6.19 1.52
N TRP A 584 30.33 -7.07 2.49
CA TRP A 584 29.91 -6.73 3.84
C TRP A 584 31.15 -6.53 4.72
N ALA A 585 31.41 -5.30 5.14
CA ALA A 585 32.59 -4.97 5.92
C ALA A 585 32.70 -5.80 7.22
N ALA A 586 31.57 -6.18 7.82
CA ALA A 586 31.57 -7.04 9.01
C ALA A 586 32.05 -8.48 8.75
N PHE A 587 31.90 -8.97 7.52
CA PHE A 587 32.18 -10.34 7.08
C PHE A 587 33.52 -10.43 6.35
N ALA A 588 34.35 -9.37 6.38
CA ALA A 588 35.68 -9.39 5.80
C ALA A 588 36.53 -10.56 6.36
N GLY A 589 37.09 -11.36 5.44
CA GLY A 589 37.87 -12.55 5.77
C GLY A 589 37.05 -13.76 6.23
N VAL A 590 35.72 -13.72 6.14
CA VAL A 590 34.83 -14.89 6.33
C VAL A 590 34.71 -15.60 4.99
N GLU A 591 34.94 -16.92 4.98
CA GLU A 591 34.79 -17.77 3.79
C GLU A 591 33.41 -18.39 3.70
N LYS A 592 32.82 -18.70 4.85
CA LYS A 592 31.49 -19.28 5.00
C LYS A 592 30.94 -18.90 6.37
N VAL A 593 29.66 -18.56 6.42
CA VAL A 593 28.90 -18.41 7.67
C VAL A 593 28.52 -19.80 8.17
N ASP A 594 28.84 -20.10 9.43
CA ASP A 594 28.50 -21.40 10.03
C ASP A 594 27.25 -21.36 10.90
N ALA A 595 26.99 -20.23 11.59
CA ALA A 595 25.79 -19.95 12.37
C ALA A 595 25.74 -18.46 12.74
N ILE A 596 24.54 -17.91 12.94
CA ILE A 596 24.33 -16.56 13.48
C ILE A 596 23.45 -16.60 14.73
N LEU A 597 23.89 -15.92 15.78
CA LEU A 597 23.12 -15.78 17.02
C LEU A 597 22.83 -14.30 17.30
N PRO A 598 21.56 -13.86 17.30
CA PRO A 598 21.19 -12.52 17.74
C PRO A 598 21.62 -12.25 19.19
N VAL A 599 22.16 -11.06 19.45
CA VAL A 599 22.42 -10.58 20.81
C VAL A 599 21.09 -10.14 21.43
N PRO A 600 20.55 -10.82 22.45
CA PRO A 600 19.13 -10.74 22.80
C PRO A 600 18.62 -9.33 23.15
N ASP A 601 19.43 -8.52 23.84
CA ASP A 601 19.10 -7.17 24.30
C ASP A 601 19.57 -6.05 23.35
N GLU A 602 20.11 -6.41 22.19
CA GLU A 602 20.65 -5.47 21.20
C GLU A 602 20.05 -5.67 19.81
N GLN A 603 18.75 -5.95 19.74
CA GLN A 603 17.98 -5.94 18.49
C GLN A 603 17.24 -4.61 18.34
N GLY A 604 17.58 -3.84 17.30
CA GLY A 604 17.03 -2.48 17.08
C GLY A 604 17.53 -1.40 18.03
N LEU A 605 18.56 -1.68 18.82
CA LEU A 605 19.14 -0.72 19.74
C LEU A 605 19.87 0.38 18.95
N ASN A 606 19.37 1.62 19.04
CA ASN A 606 19.85 2.76 18.27
C ASN A 606 19.80 2.55 16.75
N GLY A 607 18.78 1.83 16.26
CA GLY A 607 18.61 1.55 14.83
C GLY A 607 19.61 0.52 14.29
N GLU A 608 20.14 -0.34 15.15
CA GLU A 608 21.02 -1.44 14.74
C GLU A 608 20.68 -2.72 15.49
N SER A 609 21.00 -3.84 14.87
CA SER A 609 20.97 -5.15 15.51
C SER A 609 22.37 -5.75 15.61
N SER A 610 22.71 -6.29 16.78
CA SER A 610 23.97 -6.97 17.04
C SER A 610 23.83 -8.48 16.95
N TYR A 611 24.84 -9.15 16.42
CA TYR A 611 24.89 -10.60 16.27
C TYR A 611 26.27 -11.15 16.61
N TRP A 612 26.31 -12.38 17.13
CA TRP A 612 27.51 -13.22 17.11
C TRP A 612 27.50 -14.08 15.85
N LEU A 613 28.49 -13.86 15.00
CA LEU A 613 28.71 -14.59 13.77
C LEU A 613 29.76 -15.67 14.00
N PHE A 614 29.40 -16.94 13.82
CA PHE A 614 30.30 -18.08 13.89
C PHE A 614 30.82 -18.44 12.50
N HIS A 615 32.14 -18.66 12.38
CA HIS A 615 32.78 -19.08 11.13
C HIS A 615 34.06 -19.87 11.40
N THR A 616 34.51 -20.63 10.40
CA THR A 616 35.70 -21.48 10.53
C THR A 616 36.91 -20.80 9.87
N LYS A 617 37.99 -20.67 10.63
CA LYS A 617 39.26 -20.09 10.16
C LYS A 617 40.40 -21.06 10.41
N GLY A 618 41.07 -21.51 9.34
CA GLY A 618 42.19 -22.46 9.45
C GLY A 618 41.80 -23.77 10.14
N GLY A 619 40.57 -24.26 9.93
CA GLY A 619 40.05 -25.48 10.54
C GLY A 619 39.61 -25.36 12.00
N THR A 620 39.68 -24.17 12.60
CA THR A 620 39.19 -23.89 13.96
C THR A 620 37.98 -22.98 13.90
N GLN A 621 36.90 -23.31 14.62
CA GLN A 621 35.76 -22.42 14.69
C GLN A 621 36.05 -21.24 15.63
N VAL A 622 35.73 -20.05 15.15
CA VAL A 622 35.83 -18.78 15.85
C VAL A 622 34.48 -18.06 15.75
N TYR A 623 34.30 -17.03 16.56
CA TYR A 623 33.17 -16.13 16.43
C TYR A 623 33.61 -14.69 16.47
N ARG A 624 32.81 -13.80 15.90
CA ARG A 624 32.99 -12.36 16.02
C ARG A 624 31.65 -11.70 16.27
N ARG A 625 31.68 -10.49 16.81
CA ARG A 625 30.48 -9.67 16.96
C ARG A 625 30.35 -8.76 15.75
N VAL A 626 29.12 -8.63 15.24
CA VAL A 626 28.79 -7.78 14.10
C VAL A 626 27.56 -6.94 14.43
N ASN A 627 27.52 -5.71 13.93
CA ASN A 627 26.32 -4.88 13.95
C ASN A 627 25.84 -4.68 12.53
N ILE A 628 24.52 -4.70 12.35
CA ILE A 628 23.84 -4.41 11.09
C ILE A 628 22.87 -3.26 11.35
N ALA A 629 23.04 -2.16 10.62
CA ALA A 629 22.15 -1.02 10.72
C ALA A 629 20.79 -1.29 10.07
N HIS A 630 19.74 -0.69 10.62
CA HIS A 630 18.37 -0.65 10.07
C HIS A 630 18.25 0.51 9.08
N ASP A 631 19.23 0.60 8.18
CA ASP A 631 19.25 1.56 7.09
C ASP A 631 18.95 0.84 5.76
N ALA A 632 18.65 1.59 4.72
CA ALA A 632 18.28 1.03 3.42
C ALA A 632 19.36 0.15 2.76
N ARG A 633 20.60 0.13 3.29
CA ARG A 633 21.73 -0.66 2.77
C ARG A 633 22.15 -1.79 3.72
N HIS A 634 21.52 -1.90 4.89
CA HIS A 634 21.92 -2.76 6.00
C HIS A 634 23.42 -2.71 6.26
N THR A 635 23.94 -1.47 6.39
CA THR A 635 25.38 -1.25 6.57
C THR A 635 25.89 -2.08 7.76
N SER A 636 26.86 -2.95 7.50
CA SER A 636 27.40 -3.87 8.51
C SER A 636 28.78 -3.43 8.99
N ARG A 637 29.04 -3.59 10.29
CA ARG A 637 30.37 -3.41 10.87
C ARG A 637 30.77 -4.53 11.81
N ARG A 638 32.06 -4.85 11.83
CA ARG A 638 32.67 -5.79 12.78
C ARG A 638 32.99 -5.07 14.09
N ILE A 639 32.67 -5.71 15.21
CA ILE A 639 32.99 -5.23 16.56
C ILE A 639 34.08 -6.12 17.15
N GLY A 640 35.32 -5.62 17.14
CA GLY A 640 36.48 -6.31 17.70
C GLY A 640 36.98 -7.49 16.85
N ASP A 641 37.92 -8.26 17.43
CA ASP A 641 38.57 -9.36 16.72
C ASP A 641 37.86 -10.71 16.85
N ASP A 642 38.24 -11.66 15.98
CA ASP A 642 37.77 -13.05 16.06
C ASP A 642 38.18 -13.63 17.41
N GLN A 643 37.22 -14.23 18.11
CA GLN A 643 37.39 -14.87 19.41
C GLN A 643 37.24 -16.39 19.26
N GLN A 644 37.94 -17.13 20.13
CA GLN A 644 37.79 -18.57 20.22
C GLN A 644 36.51 -18.94 20.97
N LEU A 645 35.87 -20.05 20.59
CA LEU A 645 34.67 -20.56 21.29
C LEU A 645 34.89 -20.77 22.79
N SER A 646 36.12 -20.99 23.24
CA SER A 646 36.50 -21.14 24.66
C SER A 646 36.16 -19.92 25.53
N ARG A 647 35.79 -18.79 24.94
CA ARG A 647 35.23 -17.62 25.65
C ARG A 647 33.79 -17.83 26.14
N TRP A 648 33.05 -18.74 25.54
CA TRP A 648 31.71 -19.14 25.98
C TRP A 648 31.82 -20.24 27.03
N ASN A 649 31.30 -19.99 28.22
CA ASN A 649 31.32 -20.98 29.30
C ASN A 649 30.46 -22.21 28.96
N SER A 650 29.39 -22.00 28.20
CA SER A 650 28.41 -23.01 27.82
C SER A 650 28.84 -23.86 26.61
N PHE A 651 29.91 -23.49 25.90
CA PHE A 651 30.36 -24.16 24.66
C PHE A 651 31.48 -25.18 24.90
N GLY A 652 31.69 -25.61 26.14
CA GLY A 652 32.65 -26.66 26.44
C GLY A 652 32.38 -27.94 25.63
N GLY A 653 33.41 -28.43 24.93
CA GLY A 653 33.34 -29.63 24.08
C GLY A 653 32.70 -29.43 22.70
N VAL A 654 32.26 -28.20 22.37
CA VAL A 654 31.74 -27.84 21.05
C VAL A 654 32.90 -27.72 20.07
N THR A 655 32.85 -28.47 18.96
CA THR A 655 33.80 -28.29 17.85
C THR A 655 33.27 -27.35 16.78
N ARG A 656 31.95 -27.32 16.59
CA ARG A 656 31.27 -26.46 15.63
C ARG A 656 29.83 -26.19 16.11
N VAL A 657 29.44 -24.93 16.20
CA VAL A 657 28.05 -24.48 16.26
C VAL A 657 27.41 -24.74 14.90
N ASP A 658 26.30 -25.46 14.90
CA ASP A 658 25.55 -25.77 13.68
C ASP A 658 24.29 -24.90 13.58
N ALA A 659 23.49 -24.79 14.64
CA ALA A 659 22.29 -23.96 14.65
C ALA A 659 21.95 -23.48 16.06
N VAL A 660 21.25 -22.35 16.18
CA VAL A 660 20.77 -21.83 17.47
C VAL A 660 19.30 -21.45 17.39
N LEU A 661 18.49 -22.04 18.25
CA LEU A 661 17.05 -21.78 18.30
C LEU A 661 16.69 -21.15 19.64
N LEU A 662 16.14 -19.93 19.61
CA LEU A 662 15.55 -19.27 20.78
C LEU A 662 14.43 -20.14 21.37
N VAL A 663 14.35 -20.27 22.68
CA VAL A 663 13.20 -20.88 23.36
C VAL A 663 12.05 -19.87 23.36
N PRO A 664 10.90 -20.14 22.69
CA PRO A 664 9.91 -19.10 22.37
C PRO A 664 9.42 -18.25 23.54
N ASP A 665 9.06 -18.91 24.65
CA ASP A 665 8.49 -18.29 25.86
C ASP A 665 9.55 -17.87 26.88
N GLN A 666 10.84 -17.99 26.56
CA GLN A 666 11.96 -17.64 27.43
C GLN A 666 12.91 -16.64 26.76
N LEU A 667 12.34 -15.72 25.96
CA LEU A 667 13.05 -14.56 25.44
C LEU A 667 13.03 -13.44 26.48
N ARG A 668 14.22 -13.02 26.92
CA ARG A 668 14.43 -11.95 27.91
C ARG A 668 13.62 -12.13 29.20
N ASP A 669 13.31 -13.38 29.56
CA ASP A 669 12.66 -13.70 30.82
C ASP A 669 13.62 -13.43 31.99
N ASN A 670 13.22 -12.56 32.90
CA ASN A 670 14.05 -12.09 34.01
C ASN A 670 15.45 -11.60 33.59
N GLY A 671 15.55 -10.95 32.43
CA GLY A 671 16.81 -10.39 31.91
C GLY A 671 17.78 -11.44 31.37
N LYS A 672 17.28 -12.62 30.97
CA LYS A 672 18.06 -13.63 30.25
C LYS A 672 17.24 -14.23 29.11
N SER A 673 17.91 -14.79 28.12
CA SER A 673 17.26 -15.50 27.02
C SER A 673 17.80 -16.93 26.92
N TRP A 674 16.93 -17.90 26.70
CA TRP A 674 17.29 -19.31 26.59
C TRP A 674 17.32 -19.77 25.14
N TYR A 675 18.26 -20.65 24.82
CA TYR A 675 18.47 -21.17 23.48
C TYR A 675 18.76 -22.67 23.50
N TRP A 676 18.18 -23.39 22.54
CA TRP A 676 18.69 -24.70 22.16
C TRP A 676 19.86 -24.50 21.20
N LEU A 677 21.06 -24.85 21.66
CA LEU A 677 22.28 -24.85 20.88
C LEU A 677 22.47 -26.21 20.24
N PHE A 678 22.40 -26.29 18.91
CA PHE A 678 22.73 -27.47 18.13
C PHE A 678 24.17 -27.35 17.64
N HIS A 679 24.96 -28.39 17.89
CA HIS A 679 26.40 -28.33 17.69
C HIS A 679 27.03 -29.70 17.44
N THR A 680 28.14 -29.69 16.72
CA THR A 680 28.91 -30.88 16.40
C THR A 680 29.96 -31.14 17.47
N THR A 681 30.00 -32.40 17.89
CA THR A 681 31.04 -32.99 18.74
C THR A 681 31.76 -34.10 17.94
N PRO A 682 32.89 -34.64 18.43
CA PRO A 682 33.51 -35.81 17.82
C PRO A 682 32.58 -37.02 17.67
N GLN A 683 31.50 -37.10 18.46
CA GLN A 683 30.51 -38.17 18.45
C GLN A 683 29.29 -37.87 17.55
N GLY A 684 29.33 -36.78 16.77
CA GLY A 684 28.23 -36.31 15.93
C GLY A 684 27.50 -35.10 16.53
N GLN A 685 26.40 -34.69 15.88
CA GLN A 685 25.62 -33.54 16.32
C GLN A 685 24.83 -33.84 17.60
N ARG A 686 24.87 -32.89 18.53
CA ARG A 686 24.12 -32.88 19.79
C ARG A 686 23.38 -31.55 19.90
N TYR A 687 22.45 -31.48 20.84
CA TYR A 687 21.90 -30.21 21.27
C TYR A 687 21.94 -30.08 22.79
N ARG A 688 22.06 -28.84 23.28
CA ARG A 688 22.05 -28.50 24.70
C ARG A 688 21.20 -27.25 24.95
N LEU A 689 20.81 -27.02 26.20
CA LEU A 689 20.10 -25.79 26.58
C LEU A 689 21.10 -24.83 27.21
N ILE A 690 21.14 -23.61 26.70
CA ILE A 690 21.97 -22.53 27.25
C ILE A 690 21.09 -21.32 27.58
N SER A 691 21.57 -20.45 28.46
CA SER A 691 21.00 -19.12 28.66
C SER A 691 22.07 -18.05 28.50
N ILE A 692 21.66 -16.86 28.06
CA ILE A 692 22.52 -15.69 27.90
C ILE A 692 21.85 -14.54 28.64
N ALA A 693 22.56 -13.92 29.58
CA ALA A 693 22.06 -12.76 30.30
C ALA A 693 22.14 -11.48 29.46
N ASP A 694 21.14 -10.61 29.63
CA ASP A 694 21.18 -9.24 29.13
C ASP A 694 22.32 -8.46 29.82
N GLY A 695 22.75 -7.37 29.18
CA GLY A 695 23.77 -6.47 29.68
C GLY A 695 25.17 -6.75 29.13
N ARG A 696 26.08 -5.82 29.42
CA ARG A 696 27.37 -5.68 28.70
C ARG A 696 28.25 -6.93 28.62
N MET A 697 28.15 -7.83 29.60
CA MET A 697 28.99 -9.02 29.67
C MET A 697 28.40 -10.23 28.95
N HIS A 698 27.10 -10.20 28.63
CA HIS A 698 26.38 -11.30 27.98
C HIS A 698 26.72 -12.68 28.53
N SER A 699 26.69 -12.80 29.86
CA SER A 699 27.16 -14.00 30.56
C SER A 699 26.34 -15.22 30.15
N ASP A 700 27.00 -16.26 29.67
CA ASP A 700 26.36 -17.47 29.18
C ASP A 700 26.46 -18.62 30.19
N VAL A 701 25.41 -19.44 30.27
CA VAL A 701 25.31 -20.60 31.17
C VAL A 701 24.81 -21.81 30.42
N MET A 702 25.41 -22.98 30.66
CA MET A 702 24.86 -24.25 30.22
C MET A 702 23.80 -24.74 31.22
N GLU A 703 22.54 -24.48 30.89
CA GLU A 703 21.37 -24.86 31.69
C GLU A 703 21.13 -26.38 31.67
N ARG A 704 21.49 -27.03 30.56
CA ARG A 704 21.36 -28.47 30.39
C ARG A 704 22.39 -28.99 29.41
N GLY A 705 23.08 -30.07 29.79
CA GLY A 705 24.11 -30.70 28.95
C GLY A 705 23.58 -31.39 27.68
N ASP A 706 24.51 -31.99 26.94
CA ASP A 706 24.27 -32.57 25.61
C ASP A 706 23.23 -33.68 25.61
N ARG A 707 22.37 -33.61 24.59
CA ARG A 707 21.35 -34.60 24.29
C ARG A 707 21.39 -34.97 22.82
N ASP A 708 20.90 -36.17 22.57
CA ASP A 708 20.71 -36.72 21.23
C ASP A 708 19.50 -36.06 20.56
N LEU A 709 19.58 -35.81 19.25
CA LEU A 709 18.48 -35.22 18.46
C LEU A 709 17.18 -36.04 18.55
N THR A 710 17.26 -37.35 18.84
CA THR A 710 16.11 -38.23 19.09
C THR A 710 15.20 -37.79 20.24
N LYS A 711 15.60 -36.81 21.05
CA LYS A 711 14.73 -36.19 22.07
C LYS A 711 13.72 -35.19 21.49
N TRP A 712 13.90 -34.76 20.25
CA TRP A 712 12.91 -34.00 19.50
C TRP A 712 12.08 -34.97 18.66
N THR A 713 10.79 -35.06 18.97
CA THR A 713 9.89 -35.99 18.25
C THR A 713 9.75 -35.57 16.79
N SER A 714 9.72 -34.27 16.53
CA SER A 714 9.59 -33.68 15.19
C SER A 714 10.85 -33.86 14.31
N LEU A 715 12.01 -34.12 14.92
CA LEU A 715 13.29 -34.36 14.24
C LEU A 715 13.58 -35.84 13.98
N GLN A 716 12.61 -36.73 14.20
CA GLN A 716 12.80 -38.14 13.88
C GLN A 716 13.22 -38.31 12.40
N GLY A 717 14.31 -39.05 12.19
CA GLY A 717 14.90 -39.31 10.87
C GLY A 717 15.79 -38.18 10.33
N VAL A 718 16.01 -37.09 11.08
CA VAL A 718 16.99 -36.05 10.73
C VAL A 718 18.36 -36.47 11.26
N GLY A 719 19.36 -36.61 10.38
CA GLY A 719 20.72 -36.95 10.78
C GLY A 719 21.50 -35.76 11.34
N LYS A 720 21.24 -34.57 10.79
CA LYS A 720 21.87 -33.32 11.17
C LYS A 720 20.94 -32.15 10.89
N VAL A 721 20.72 -31.27 11.87
CA VAL A 721 20.10 -29.96 11.66
C VAL A 721 21.15 -28.96 11.20
N ASP A 722 20.84 -28.24 10.12
CA ASP A 722 21.69 -27.20 9.57
C ASP A 722 21.25 -25.81 10.07
N ASP A 723 19.96 -25.54 10.21
CA ASP A 723 19.46 -24.24 10.72
C ASP A 723 17.98 -24.32 11.17
N PHE A 724 17.53 -23.34 11.95
CA PHE A 724 16.14 -23.12 12.32
C PHE A 724 15.69 -21.69 11.98
N LEU A 725 14.49 -21.57 11.42
CA LEU A 725 13.91 -20.27 11.14
C LEU A 725 12.44 -20.23 11.56
N TYR A 726 12.06 -19.25 12.37
CA TYR A 726 10.66 -19.04 12.72
C TYR A 726 9.84 -18.62 11.50
N VAL A 727 8.66 -19.22 11.36
CA VAL A 727 7.72 -18.87 10.30
C VAL A 727 7.06 -17.53 10.65
N PRO A 728 7.09 -16.52 9.76
CA PRO A 728 6.44 -15.24 9.99
C PRO A 728 4.98 -15.37 10.36
N GLY A 729 4.52 -14.56 11.32
CA GLY A 729 3.13 -14.60 11.79
C GLY A 729 2.73 -15.87 12.54
N ARG A 730 3.68 -16.77 12.85
CA ARG A 730 3.44 -18.02 13.59
C ARG A 730 4.32 -18.16 14.83
N PHE A 731 4.93 -17.07 15.31
CA PHE A 731 5.67 -17.06 16.56
C PHE A 731 4.72 -16.83 17.74
N ARG A 732 4.65 -17.81 18.65
CA ARG A 732 3.79 -17.84 19.85
C ARG A 732 2.29 -17.60 19.61
N VAL A 733 1.79 -17.85 18.41
CA VAL A 733 0.35 -17.76 18.11
C VAL A 733 -0.37 -18.92 18.76
N GLY A 734 -1.31 -18.63 19.67
CA GLY A 734 -2.00 -19.65 20.45
C GLY A 734 -1.09 -20.46 21.39
N GLY A 735 0.05 -19.88 21.80
CA GLY A 735 1.05 -20.58 22.63
C GLY A 735 1.88 -21.61 21.85
N GLN A 736 1.95 -21.48 20.53
CA GLN A 736 2.78 -22.33 19.67
C GLN A 736 3.63 -21.49 18.72
N SER A 737 4.86 -21.93 18.49
CA SER A 737 5.78 -21.33 17.53
C SER A 737 6.12 -22.30 16.43
N TRP A 738 5.94 -21.90 15.18
CA TRP A 738 6.25 -22.76 14.03
C TRP A 738 7.62 -22.38 13.48
N CYS A 739 8.43 -23.37 13.12
CA CYS A 739 9.72 -23.15 12.48
C CYS A 739 9.93 -24.07 11.29
N TRP A 740 10.60 -23.51 10.28
CA TRP A 740 11.30 -24.30 9.27
C TRP A 740 12.58 -24.85 9.91
N VAL A 741 12.79 -26.15 9.75
CA VAL A 741 14.03 -26.83 10.14
C VAL A 741 14.74 -27.21 8.86
N LEU A 742 15.91 -26.63 8.64
CA LEU A 742 16.79 -26.95 7.52
C LEU A 742 17.69 -28.12 7.92
N HIS A 743 17.77 -29.13 7.07
CA HIS A 743 18.58 -30.31 7.33
C HIS A 743 18.92 -31.04 6.02
N GLU A 744 20.17 -31.40 5.80
CA GLU A 744 20.60 -32.36 4.77
C GLU A 744 20.09 -32.00 3.35
N GLN A 745 20.13 -30.70 2.99
CA GLN A 745 19.56 -30.15 1.73
C GLN A 745 18.03 -30.31 1.60
N GLN A 746 17.37 -30.50 2.73
CA GLN A 746 15.93 -30.56 2.89
C GLN A 746 15.50 -29.53 3.92
N TYR A 747 14.20 -29.31 4.00
CA TYR A 747 13.58 -28.58 5.07
C TYR A 747 12.25 -29.23 5.45
N ARG A 748 11.85 -29.10 6.71
CA ARG A 748 10.55 -29.53 7.23
C ARG A 748 9.93 -28.43 8.09
N VAL A 749 8.64 -28.52 8.39
CA VAL A 749 7.96 -27.58 9.30
C VAL A 749 7.63 -28.30 10.59
N ILE A 750 7.98 -27.69 11.72
CA ILE A 750 7.64 -28.19 13.05
C ILE A 750 6.91 -27.10 13.83
N SER A 751 6.18 -27.48 14.86
CA SER A 751 5.65 -26.57 15.87
C SER A 751 6.20 -26.93 17.24
N ILE A 752 6.44 -25.91 18.05
CA ILE A 752 6.94 -26.02 19.43
C ILE A 752 5.92 -25.31 20.30
N SER A 753 5.35 -26.00 21.29
CA SER A 753 4.42 -25.36 22.22
C SER A 753 5.17 -24.71 23.37
N ASP A 754 4.66 -23.58 23.85
CA ASP A 754 5.12 -22.92 25.06
C ASP A 754 4.88 -23.82 26.30
N GLY A 755 5.57 -23.50 27.40
CA GLY A 755 5.42 -24.19 28.68
C GLY A 755 6.43 -25.30 28.91
N ALA A 756 6.23 -26.02 30.01
CA ALA A 756 7.22 -26.96 30.52
C ALA A 756 7.49 -28.11 29.55
N GLY A 757 8.76 -28.25 29.15
CA GLY A 757 9.23 -29.35 28.31
C GLY A 757 9.10 -29.11 26.80
N HIS A 758 8.45 -28.02 26.38
CA HIS A 758 8.37 -27.54 25.00
C HIS A 758 8.05 -28.65 23.98
N PRO A 759 6.87 -29.29 24.08
CA PRO A 759 6.54 -30.41 23.22
C PRO A 759 6.55 -29.96 21.76
N ASP A 760 7.26 -30.74 20.94
CA ASP A 760 7.48 -30.46 19.53
C ASP A 760 6.72 -31.44 18.65
N THR A 761 6.09 -30.94 17.59
CA THR A 761 5.30 -31.74 16.64
C THR A 761 5.76 -31.49 15.22
N ARG A 762 5.87 -32.56 14.43
CA ARG A 762 6.10 -32.43 12.99
C ARG A 762 4.80 -31.99 12.32
N VAL A 763 4.79 -30.78 11.78
CA VAL A 763 3.66 -30.20 11.07
C VAL A 763 3.67 -30.62 9.60
N ARG A 764 4.88 -30.73 9.02
CA ARG A 764 5.08 -31.15 7.62
C ARG A 764 6.33 -32.00 7.48
N ASP A 765 6.28 -33.00 6.62
CA ASP A 765 7.43 -33.87 6.30
C ASP A 765 8.52 -33.13 5.51
N SER A 766 9.73 -33.72 5.47
CA SER A 766 10.89 -33.18 4.75
C SER A 766 10.66 -33.06 3.25
N ARG A 767 11.11 -31.94 2.69
CA ARG A 767 11.12 -31.65 1.26
C ARG A 767 12.46 -31.05 0.85
N PRO A 768 12.90 -31.13 -0.42
CA PRO A 768 14.13 -30.48 -0.86
C PRO A 768 14.11 -28.98 -0.51
N ASN A 769 15.21 -28.45 0.03
CA ASN A 769 15.34 -27.01 0.33
C ASN A 769 15.69 -26.18 -0.91
N ALA A 770 15.67 -26.81 -2.09
CA ALA A 770 15.83 -26.15 -3.38
C ALA A 770 14.99 -24.88 -3.54
N PRO A 771 13.75 -24.72 -3.02
CA PRO A 771 13.03 -23.45 -3.09
C PRO A 771 13.82 -22.24 -2.58
N TRP A 772 14.57 -22.39 -1.47
CA TRP A 772 15.49 -21.35 -0.94
C TRP A 772 16.69 -21.05 -1.85
N CYS A 773 16.91 -21.87 -2.87
CA CYS A 773 18.00 -21.78 -3.84
C CYS A 773 17.53 -21.63 -5.29
N ARG A 774 16.22 -21.73 -5.56
CA ARG A 774 15.63 -21.70 -6.90
C ARG A 774 15.45 -20.26 -7.34
N ARG A 775 15.84 -19.99 -8.58
CA ARG A 775 15.36 -18.79 -9.28
C ARG A 775 13.86 -19.01 -9.53
N GLY A 776 13.05 -18.06 -9.06
CA GLY A 776 11.63 -17.97 -9.42
C GLY A 776 11.45 -17.74 -10.91
#